data_AF-A0A430EHA6-F1
#
_entry.id   AF-A0A430EHA6-F1
#
_cell.length_a   1.000
_cell.length_b   1.000
_cell.length_c   1.000
_cell.angle_alpha   90.00
_cell.angle_beta   90.00
_cell.angle_gamma   90.00
#
_symmetry.space_group_name_H-M   'P 1'
#
loop_
_entity.id
_entity.type
_entity.pdbx_description
1 polymer ?
#
loop_
_entity_poly.entity_id
_entity_poly.type
_entity_poly.pdbx_seq_one_letter_code
_entity_poly.pdbx_strand_id
1 'polypeptide(L)'
;MEIPITSSAPVIEEALAAHAAFGDSAYILRQLQSVFTKRLERVAEDVQPAAGLLPAFMAADAETRYRITGNTVIRCAVEHAYNQLETGNTVGLSLAECGAVLDSVALHLAGGKTGTPFENGAFPLERLSDDPRHGWVWHEDYPDNALGAAFRKIMALEYGDGLCSISAAQLAMLRQGEALLSALLPRLSASALSHVHLIGCFPDRGFWKGKVSSSQIRVGGTIFLNQALLQNPWCTAEHLLHEALHQKLYDFRHGHSLLDVDAPQEDAPRVVSLWNAQEFSRANHWDTHRAFAAFHVYVQLALLAKLAEQRAPELEARFGRFCGMVESRKAFDRAWYLGKELLAGCSAHLGLAGVRMREWLMEVLGCLGDQPPPDGAYVHLMLDLYEREANRIGSVLDSDKDAARIFARNLVPAAKQELAAARNILSAIGAEPTLRQLERDVADRVGDDLSGRFAHVRRLIAQALRSASIDGFTLNTRAPDTVDADRMVRSMVEHGSDSLYLMQTNVPRLVAGAKRRAVDLRFTSSCQDDVGRLLSVLAAGVGDGGRILEIGTGAGVGLAWIVTGLHGRCAVDVVSIEGDRRLAASVAELDWPANVRFEIADACEWMTKLHDFDLVFVDAAPVKYGDIEPLLATLRPGGILVVDDLCTPPGSDSVDVEERNRLRTELMYHPALQAVDLDWSTRVVMATKIHPGKAAAIEERAAPAKVLADAAL
;
A
#
# COMPACT_ATOMS: atom_id res chain seq x y z
N MET A 1 -19.09 -17.63 -24.62
CA MET A 1 -20.56 -17.44 -24.78
C MET A 1 -20.72 -16.02 -25.27
N GLU A 2 -21.24 -15.80 -26.47
CA GLU A 2 -21.53 -14.42 -26.94
C GLU A 2 -22.65 -13.85 -26.06
N ILE A 3 -22.39 -12.73 -25.39
CA ILE A 3 -23.36 -12.05 -24.51
C ILE A 3 -24.07 -10.99 -25.34
N PRO A 4 -25.40 -11.06 -25.52
CA PRO A 4 -26.15 -10.01 -26.21
C PRO A 4 -25.97 -8.64 -25.54
N ILE A 5 -25.89 -7.57 -26.35
CA ILE A 5 -25.66 -6.18 -25.91
C ILE A 5 -26.76 -5.64 -24.96
N THR A 6 -27.88 -6.36 -24.80
CA THR A 6 -28.97 -6.05 -23.85
C THR A 6 -29.32 -7.27 -23.00
N SER A 7 -28.33 -7.81 -22.30
CA SER A 7 -28.52 -8.99 -21.43
C SER A 7 -29.10 -8.60 -20.06
N SER A 8 -29.99 -9.45 -19.53
CA SER A 8 -30.50 -9.27 -18.17
C SER A 8 -29.40 -9.55 -17.13
N ALA A 9 -29.51 -8.96 -15.94
CA ALA A 9 -28.53 -9.14 -14.88
C ALA A 9 -28.20 -10.62 -14.56
N PRO A 10 -29.17 -11.56 -14.52
CA PRO A 10 -28.86 -12.99 -14.33
C PRO A 10 -28.01 -13.62 -15.44
N VAL A 11 -28.14 -13.14 -16.68
CA VAL A 11 -27.32 -13.62 -17.81
C VAL A 11 -25.88 -13.10 -17.69
N ILE A 12 -25.71 -11.84 -17.28
CA ILE A 12 -24.39 -11.26 -17.06
C ILE A 12 -23.71 -11.93 -15.86
N GLU A 13 -24.45 -12.17 -14.78
CA GLU A 13 -23.96 -12.93 -13.64
C GLU A 13 -23.50 -14.34 -14.03
N GLU A 14 -24.31 -15.06 -14.82
CA GLU A 14 -23.94 -16.38 -15.33
C GLU A 14 -22.68 -16.32 -16.18
N ALA A 15 -22.55 -15.31 -17.04
CA ALA A 15 -21.36 -15.14 -17.85
C ALA A 15 -20.11 -14.98 -16.97
N LEU A 16 -20.18 -14.18 -15.90
CA LEU A 16 -19.09 -13.98 -14.94
C LEU A 16 -18.77 -15.24 -14.10
N ALA A 17 -19.81 -15.95 -13.66
CA ALA A 17 -19.67 -17.08 -12.74
C ALA A 17 -19.34 -18.42 -13.44
N ALA A 18 -19.73 -18.60 -14.70
CA ALA A 18 -19.68 -19.90 -15.39
C ALA A 18 -18.85 -19.91 -16.68
N HIS A 19 -18.13 -18.82 -17.01
CA HIS A 19 -17.23 -18.83 -18.17
C HIS A 19 -16.22 -19.98 -18.04
N ALA A 20 -16.21 -20.90 -19.01
CA ALA A 20 -15.49 -22.19 -18.89
C ALA A 20 -14.00 -22.07 -18.55
N ALA A 21 -13.34 -21.00 -19.00
CA ALA A 21 -11.93 -20.75 -18.72
C ALA A 21 -11.67 -19.80 -17.53
N PHE A 22 -12.59 -18.87 -17.25
CA PHE A 22 -12.30 -17.68 -16.43
C PHE A 22 -13.27 -17.51 -15.26
N GLY A 23 -14.47 -18.06 -15.37
CA GLY A 23 -15.54 -17.98 -14.37
C GLY A 23 -15.71 -19.27 -13.59
N ASP A 24 -15.62 -20.44 -14.23
CA ASP A 24 -15.88 -21.73 -13.58
C ASP A 24 -14.88 -22.04 -12.45
N SER A 25 -15.32 -21.84 -11.20
CA SER A 25 -14.53 -22.12 -10.01
C SER A 25 -14.11 -23.59 -9.91
N ALA A 26 -14.93 -24.54 -10.39
CA ALA A 26 -14.56 -25.95 -10.36
C ALA A 26 -13.37 -26.22 -11.29
N TYR A 27 -13.33 -25.58 -12.46
CA TYR A 27 -12.17 -25.62 -13.34
C TYR A 27 -10.93 -24.99 -12.70
N ILE A 28 -11.06 -23.77 -12.17
CA ILE A 28 -9.94 -23.03 -11.56
C ILE A 28 -9.34 -23.83 -10.40
N LEU A 29 -10.16 -24.35 -9.50
CA LEU A 29 -9.71 -25.14 -8.35
C LEU A 29 -9.05 -26.46 -8.77
N ARG A 30 -9.49 -27.10 -9.86
CA ARG A 30 -8.79 -28.28 -10.42
C ARG A 30 -7.40 -27.93 -10.95
N GLN A 31 -7.23 -26.78 -11.61
CA GLN A 31 -5.91 -26.33 -12.07
C GLN A 31 -5.00 -26.01 -10.89
N LEU A 32 -5.50 -25.28 -9.89
CA LEU A 32 -4.77 -25.01 -8.65
C LEU A 32 -4.32 -26.32 -7.98
N GLN A 33 -5.24 -27.29 -7.84
CA GLN A 33 -4.90 -28.58 -7.26
C GLN A 33 -3.82 -29.31 -8.06
N SER A 34 -3.87 -29.27 -9.40
CA SER A 34 -2.83 -29.88 -10.24
C SER A 34 -1.44 -29.28 -9.97
N VAL A 35 -1.35 -27.96 -9.83
CA VAL A 35 -0.09 -27.26 -9.52
C VAL A 35 0.38 -27.57 -8.11
N PHE A 36 -0.55 -27.57 -7.14
CA PHE A 36 -0.26 -27.96 -5.76
C PHE A 36 0.30 -29.38 -5.68
N THR A 37 -0.33 -30.35 -6.36
CA THR A 37 0.14 -31.74 -6.39
C THR A 37 1.57 -31.85 -6.91
N LYS A 38 1.89 -31.19 -8.02
CA LYS A 38 3.26 -31.21 -8.59
C LYS A 38 4.31 -30.66 -7.62
N ARG A 39 3.99 -29.57 -6.92
CA ARG A 39 4.89 -29.01 -5.91
C ARG A 39 5.04 -29.96 -4.72
N LEU A 40 3.94 -30.57 -4.27
CA LEU A 40 3.98 -31.56 -3.18
C LEU A 40 4.79 -32.80 -3.58
N GLU A 41 4.68 -33.29 -4.81
CA GLU A 41 5.49 -34.37 -5.37
C GLU A 41 6.99 -34.02 -5.31
N ARG A 42 7.37 -32.81 -5.75
CA ARG A 42 8.77 -32.38 -5.69
C ARG A 42 9.28 -32.25 -4.25
N VAL A 43 8.49 -31.64 -3.36
CA VAL A 43 8.86 -31.51 -1.94
C VAL A 43 8.97 -32.88 -1.26
N ALA A 44 8.17 -33.86 -1.66
CA ALA A 44 8.20 -35.22 -1.13
C ALA A 44 9.49 -36.01 -1.44
N GLU A 45 10.30 -35.57 -2.40
CA GLU A 45 11.60 -36.19 -2.69
C GLU A 45 12.62 -35.93 -1.57
N ASP A 46 12.53 -34.77 -0.92
CA ASP A 46 13.52 -34.29 0.06
C ASP A 46 12.95 -34.11 1.48
N VAL A 47 11.62 -34.02 1.64
CA VAL A 47 10.94 -33.77 2.92
C VAL A 47 10.05 -34.95 3.31
N GLN A 48 10.47 -35.72 4.34
CA GLN A 48 9.78 -36.95 4.76
C GLN A 48 8.28 -36.75 5.12
N PRO A 49 7.88 -35.70 5.87
CA PRO A 49 6.45 -35.39 6.09
C PRO A 49 5.63 -35.25 4.81
N ALA A 50 6.18 -34.65 3.75
CA ALA A 50 5.52 -34.53 2.46
C ALA A 50 5.37 -35.90 1.78
N ALA A 51 6.40 -36.75 1.85
CA ALA A 51 6.34 -38.13 1.36
C ALA A 51 5.28 -38.97 2.08
N GLY A 52 5.08 -38.73 3.38
CA GLY A 52 4.01 -39.37 4.15
C GLY A 52 2.61 -38.87 3.78
N LEU A 53 2.45 -37.56 3.53
CA LEU A 53 1.18 -36.94 3.17
C LEU A 53 0.73 -37.31 1.75
N LEU A 54 1.65 -37.35 0.78
CA LEU A 54 1.32 -37.43 -0.65
C LEU A 54 0.38 -38.61 -1.01
N PRO A 55 0.64 -39.87 -0.60
CA PRO A 55 -0.27 -40.98 -0.92
C PRO A 55 -1.67 -40.79 -0.32
N ALA A 56 -1.76 -40.30 0.93
CA ALA A 56 -3.04 -40.06 1.60
C ALA A 56 -3.82 -38.93 0.91
N PHE A 57 -3.13 -37.85 0.51
CA PHE A 57 -3.72 -36.76 -0.26
C PHE A 57 -4.25 -37.25 -1.62
N MET A 58 -3.50 -38.08 -2.33
CA MET A 58 -3.92 -38.63 -3.63
C MET A 58 -5.13 -39.57 -3.51
N ALA A 59 -5.22 -40.35 -2.42
CA ALA A 59 -6.33 -41.25 -2.14
C ALA A 59 -7.60 -40.53 -1.64
N ALA A 60 -7.49 -39.31 -1.12
CA ALA A 60 -8.61 -38.53 -0.60
C ALA A 60 -9.64 -38.16 -1.68
N ASP A 61 -10.90 -37.96 -1.28
CA ASP A 61 -11.95 -37.54 -2.21
C ASP A 61 -11.79 -36.08 -2.67
N ALA A 62 -12.63 -35.65 -3.62
CA ALA A 62 -12.53 -34.31 -4.22
C ALA A 62 -12.77 -33.19 -3.21
N GLU A 63 -13.68 -33.38 -2.24
CA GLU A 63 -14.02 -32.36 -1.24
C GLU A 63 -12.88 -32.20 -0.22
N THR A 64 -12.34 -33.32 0.26
CA THR A 64 -11.21 -33.34 1.19
C THR A 64 -9.98 -32.69 0.55
N ARG A 65 -9.68 -33.02 -0.72
CA ARG A 65 -8.58 -32.37 -1.44
C ARG A 65 -8.81 -30.88 -1.62
N TYR A 66 -10.03 -30.46 -1.91
CA TYR A 66 -10.41 -29.04 -1.96
C TYR A 66 -10.16 -28.32 -0.62
N ARG A 67 -10.43 -28.94 0.53
CA ARG A 67 -10.15 -28.35 1.85
C ARG A 67 -8.67 -28.24 2.15
N ILE A 68 -7.90 -29.26 1.78
CA ILE A 68 -6.45 -29.27 1.97
C ILE A 68 -5.79 -28.24 1.07
N THR A 69 -6.05 -28.28 -0.23
CA THR A 69 -5.46 -27.35 -1.18
C THR A 69 -5.96 -25.93 -0.99
N GLY A 70 -7.15 -25.73 -0.43
CA GLY A 70 -7.72 -24.44 -0.07
C GLY A 70 -7.10 -23.76 1.14
N ASN A 71 -6.49 -24.53 2.04
CA ASN A 71 -5.99 -24.01 3.30
C ASN A 71 -4.70 -23.22 3.12
N THR A 72 -4.70 -21.96 3.55
CA THR A 72 -3.57 -21.04 3.45
C THR A 72 -2.28 -21.59 4.05
N VAL A 73 -2.32 -22.16 5.25
CA VAL A 73 -1.10 -22.64 5.93
C VAL A 73 -0.48 -23.80 5.17
N ILE A 74 -1.31 -24.69 4.61
CA ILE A 74 -0.85 -25.84 3.83
C ILE A 74 -0.27 -25.38 2.49
N ARG A 75 -0.94 -24.44 1.80
CA ARG A 75 -0.42 -23.81 0.57
C ARG A 75 0.95 -23.19 0.83
N CYS A 76 1.09 -22.38 1.88
CA CYS A 76 2.34 -21.75 2.26
C CYS A 76 3.41 -22.78 2.63
N ALA A 77 3.08 -23.82 3.39
CA ALA A 77 4.06 -24.86 3.77
C ALA A 77 4.65 -25.57 2.54
N VAL A 78 3.81 -25.95 1.58
CA VAL A 78 4.27 -26.58 0.33
C VAL A 78 5.07 -25.59 -0.51
N GLU A 79 4.60 -24.35 -0.66
CA GLU A 79 5.28 -23.34 -1.48
C GLU A 79 6.63 -22.89 -0.89
N HIS A 80 6.70 -22.62 0.41
CA HIS A 80 7.94 -22.23 1.08
C HIS A 80 8.96 -23.37 1.08
N ALA A 81 8.52 -24.63 1.28
CA ALA A 81 9.42 -25.77 1.19
C ALA A 81 9.95 -25.96 -0.24
N TYR A 82 9.07 -25.85 -1.25
CA TYR A 82 9.45 -25.92 -2.65
C TYR A 82 10.48 -24.84 -3.01
N ASN A 83 10.22 -23.58 -2.65
CA ASN A 83 11.13 -22.47 -2.95
C ASN A 83 12.49 -22.64 -2.26
N GLN A 84 12.52 -23.11 -1.01
CA GLN A 84 13.77 -23.42 -0.30
C GLN A 84 14.60 -24.47 -1.03
N LEU A 85 13.96 -25.56 -1.49
CA LEU A 85 14.65 -26.66 -2.16
C LEU A 85 15.13 -26.28 -3.56
N GLU A 86 14.34 -25.53 -4.32
CA GLU A 86 14.64 -25.19 -5.71
C GLU A 86 15.58 -23.99 -5.86
N THR A 87 15.51 -23.02 -4.94
CA THR A 87 16.20 -21.73 -5.09
C THR A 87 17.13 -21.38 -3.93
N GLY A 88 17.09 -22.13 -2.83
CA GLY A 88 17.79 -21.78 -1.59
C GLY A 88 17.16 -20.60 -0.83
N ASN A 89 16.03 -20.05 -1.31
CA ASN A 89 15.36 -18.93 -0.66
C ASN A 89 14.67 -19.38 0.64
N THR A 90 15.16 -18.91 1.79
CA THR A 90 14.66 -19.27 3.13
C THR A 90 13.57 -18.34 3.68
N VAL A 91 13.01 -17.45 2.85
CA VAL A 91 11.91 -16.56 3.28
C VAL A 91 10.64 -17.39 3.50
N GLY A 92 10.00 -17.19 4.67
CA GLY A 92 8.75 -17.85 5.04
C GLY A 92 8.88 -18.81 6.23
N LEU A 93 8.17 -19.94 6.15
CA LEU A 93 8.30 -21.04 7.12
C LEU A 93 9.57 -21.83 6.83
N SER A 94 10.33 -22.21 7.85
CA SER A 94 11.47 -23.12 7.71
C SER A 94 11.03 -24.53 7.28
N LEU A 95 11.92 -25.32 6.68
CA LEU A 95 11.62 -26.71 6.31
C LEU A 95 11.07 -27.55 7.49
N ALA A 96 11.54 -27.31 8.72
CA ALA A 96 11.04 -28.00 9.90
C ALA A 96 9.59 -27.61 10.23
N GLU A 97 9.25 -26.33 10.15
CA GLU A 97 7.87 -25.85 10.34
C GLU A 97 6.95 -26.32 9.22
N CYS A 98 7.42 -26.31 7.96
CA CYS A 98 6.70 -26.90 6.84
C CYS A 98 6.41 -28.38 7.08
N GLY A 99 7.42 -29.14 7.51
CA GLY A 99 7.27 -30.56 7.86
C GLY A 99 6.21 -30.79 8.94
N ALA A 100 6.23 -30.01 10.03
CA ALA A 100 5.26 -30.12 11.10
C ALA A 100 3.82 -29.83 10.65
N VAL A 101 3.62 -28.87 9.75
CA VAL A 101 2.32 -28.61 9.12
C VAL A 101 1.87 -29.83 8.32
N LEU A 102 2.73 -30.37 7.45
CA LEU A 102 2.39 -31.49 6.57
C LEU A 102 2.08 -32.78 7.34
N ASP A 103 2.83 -33.07 8.40
CA ASP A 103 2.54 -34.18 9.32
C ASP A 103 1.17 -34.03 9.99
N SER A 104 0.82 -32.81 10.43
CA SER A 104 -0.50 -32.54 11.00
C SER A 104 -1.63 -32.83 10.01
N VAL A 105 -1.42 -32.56 8.72
CA VAL A 105 -2.40 -32.87 7.66
C VAL A 105 -2.46 -34.37 7.39
N ALA A 106 -1.33 -35.06 7.38
CA ALA A 106 -1.28 -36.51 7.22
C ALA A 106 -2.04 -37.21 8.36
N LEU A 107 -1.85 -36.76 9.60
CA LEU A 107 -2.59 -37.25 10.78
C LEU A 107 -4.11 -36.95 10.68
N HIS A 108 -4.48 -35.78 10.16
CA HIS A 108 -5.88 -35.44 9.92
C HIS A 108 -6.55 -36.44 8.95
N LEU A 109 -5.88 -36.74 7.84
CA LEU A 109 -6.35 -37.73 6.85
C LEU A 109 -6.37 -39.15 7.39
N ALA A 110 -5.33 -39.56 8.12
CA ALA A 110 -5.26 -40.90 8.73
C ALA A 110 -6.39 -41.13 9.76
N GLY A 111 -6.86 -40.06 10.41
CA GLY A 111 -8.03 -40.07 11.29
C GLY A 111 -9.38 -40.14 10.57
N GLY A 112 -9.41 -40.21 9.24
CA GLY A 112 -10.65 -40.27 8.44
C GLY A 112 -11.43 -38.95 8.38
N LYS A 113 -10.78 -37.82 8.70
CA LYS A 113 -11.42 -36.49 8.68
C LYS A 113 -11.40 -35.90 7.26
N THR A 114 -12.49 -35.25 6.86
CA THR A 114 -12.70 -34.71 5.51
C THR A 114 -12.85 -33.18 5.46
N GLY A 115 -12.87 -32.53 6.63
CA GLY A 115 -13.02 -31.09 6.80
C GLY A 115 -11.72 -30.31 6.60
N THR A 116 -11.70 -29.05 7.04
CA THR A 116 -10.45 -28.28 7.07
C THR A 116 -9.52 -28.83 8.16
N PRO A 117 -8.19 -28.90 7.94
CA PRO A 117 -7.27 -29.28 9.01
C PRO A 117 -7.28 -28.37 10.25
N PHE A 118 -7.88 -27.17 10.15
CA PHE A 118 -8.16 -26.32 11.31
C PHE A 118 -9.21 -26.92 12.27
N GLU A 119 -10.10 -27.79 11.80
CA GLU A 119 -11.09 -28.50 12.63
C GLU A 119 -10.43 -29.66 13.38
N ASN A 120 -9.77 -29.33 14.50
CA ASN A 120 -9.14 -30.32 15.36
C ASN A 120 -10.10 -30.95 16.40
N GLY A 121 -11.38 -30.53 16.43
CA GLY A 121 -12.41 -31.03 17.33
C GLY A 121 -12.35 -30.47 18.77
N ALA A 122 -11.21 -29.92 19.18
CA ALA A 122 -11.03 -29.28 20.49
C ALA A 122 -11.42 -27.80 20.49
N PHE A 123 -11.29 -27.12 19.33
CA PHE A 123 -11.63 -25.71 19.17
C PHE A 123 -12.32 -25.47 17.82
N PRO A 124 -13.66 -25.57 17.73
CA PRO A 124 -14.36 -25.39 16.48
C PRO A 124 -14.37 -23.91 16.08
N LEU A 125 -13.85 -23.61 14.88
CA LEU A 125 -13.99 -22.28 14.28
C LEU A 125 -15.42 -22.10 13.74
N GLU A 126 -15.96 -20.89 13.84
CA GLU A 126 -17.27 -20.57 13.31
C GLU A 126 -17.22 -20.43 11.79
N ARG A 127 -18.28 -20.88 11.10
CA ARG A 127 -18.40 -20.79 9.63
C ARG A 127 -19.08 -19.49 9.21
N LEU A 128 -18.74 -19.01 8.03
CA LEU A 128 -19.40 -17.87 7.41
C LEU A 128 -20.90 -18.15 7.19
N SER A 129 -21.26 -19.31 6.65
CA SER A 129 -22.65 -19.77 6.58
C SER A 129 -22.73 -21.30 6.51
N ASP A 130 -23.95 -21.84 6.37
CA ASP A 130 -24.18 -23.29 6.28
C ASP A 130 -23.74 -23.88 4.93
N ASP A 131 -23.54 -23.05 3.89
CA ASP A 131 -23.06 -23.52 2.58
C ASP A 131 -21.72 -24.24 2.76
N PRO A 132 -21.56 -25.50 2.35
CA PRO A 132 -20.32 -26.24 2.54
C PRO A 132 -19.11 -25.53 1.92
N ARG A 133 -19.23 -24.84 0.78
CA ARG A 133 -18.09 -24.15 0.14
C ARG A 133 -17.60 -22.92 0.90
N HIS A 134 -18.35 -22.40 1.86
CA HIS A 134 -17.93 -21.24 2.63
C HIS A 134 -16.90 -21.58 3.71
N GLY A 135 -15.94 -20.66 3.88
CA GLY A 135 -14.83 -20.78 4.83
C GLY A 135 -15.19 -20.51 6.29
N TRP A 136 -14.14 -20.52 7.11
CA TRP A 136 -14.21 -20.32 8.56
C TRP A 136 -13.72 -18.93 8.95
N VAL A 137 -14.10 -18.47 10.14
CA VAL A 137 -13.63 -17.23 10.73
C VAL A 137 -12.51 -17.53 11.73
N TRP A 138 -11.38 -16.84 11.59
CA TRP A 138 -10.25 -16.99 12.49
C TRP A 138 -10.51 -16.33 13.86
N HIS A 139 -10.05 -16.99 14.92
CA HIS A 139 -10.05 -16.46 16.29
C HIS A 139 -8.66 -16.59 16.89
N GLU A 140 -8.19 -15.55 17.58
CA GLU A 140 -6.85 -15.52 18.19
C GLU A 140 -6.67 -16.56 19.30
N ASP A 141 -7.77 -17.06 19.87
CA ASP A 141 -7.77 -18.12 20.88
C ASP A 141 -7.50 -19.52 20.28
N TYR A 142 -7.33 -19.63 18.95
CA TYR A 142 -7.00 -20.90 18.29
C TYR A 142 -5.67 -21.46 18.84
N PRO A 143 -5.56 -22.76 19.16
CA PRO A 143 -4.37 -23.31 19.80
C PRO A 143 -3.06 -23.11 19.01
N ASP A 144 -1.94 -22.94 19.72
CA ASP A 144 -0.57 -22.94 19.18
C ASP A 144 -0.07 -24.33 18.78
N ASN A 145 -0.90 -25.06 18.03
CA ASN A 145 -0.46 -26.25 17.31
C ASN A 145 0.31 -25.86 16.03
N ALA A 146 0.82 -26.85 15.28
CA ALA A 146 1.59 -26.60 14.07
C ALA A 146 0.90 -25.66 13.06
N LEU A 147 -0.42 -25.78 12.89
CA LEU A 147 -1.19 -24.92 11.99
C LEU A 147 -1.36 -23.50 12.56
N GLY A 148 -1.71 -23.37 13.84
CA GLY A 148 -1.93 -22.07 14.48
C GLY A 148 -0.66 -21.23 14.61
N ALA A 149 0.45 -21.87 15.02
CA ALA A 149 1.75 -21.23 15.10
C ALA A 149 2.25 -20.78 13.71
N ALA A 150 2.12 -21.65 12.70
CA ALA A 150 2.51 -21.32 11.32
C ALA A 150 1.65 -20.19 10.75
N PHE A 151 0.33 -20.20 10.97
CA PHE A 151 -0.54 -19.12 10.50
C PHE A 151 -0.13 -17.77 11.10
N ARG A 152 0.06 -17.67 12.43
CA ARG A 152 0.51 -16.43 13.07
C ARG A 152 1.87 -15.96 12.57
N LYS A 153 2.81 -16.88 12.33
CA LYS A 153 4.11 -16.54 11.72
C LYS A 153 3.96 -15.98 10.31
N ILE A 154 3.11 -16.59 9.47
CA ILE A 154 2.81 -16.07 8.12
C ILE A 154 2.18 -14.67 8.24
N MET A 155 1.26 -14.44 9.18
CA MET A 155 0.63 -13.13 9.38
C MET A 155 1.64 -12.07 9.81
N ALA A 156 2.54 -12.41 10.74
CA ALA A 156 3.61 -11.51 11.17
C ALA A 156 4.54 -11.12 10.01
N LEU A 157 4.89 -12.08 9.14
CA LEU A 157 5.73 -11.82 7.97
C LEU A 157 5.02 -10.97 6.90
N GLU A 158 3.74 -11.23 6.64
CA GLU A 158 3.02 -10.63 5.50
C GLU A 158 2.31 -9.31 5.82
N TYR A 159 1.99 -9.07 7.10
CA TYR A 159 1.22 -7.91 7.53
C TYR A 159 1.86 -7.13 8.69
N GLY A 160 2.83 -7.70 9.43
CA GLY A 160 3.50 -7.02 10.55
C GLY A 160 2.65 -6.73 11.79
N ASP A 161 1.34 -6.97 11.70
CA ASP A 161 0.35 -6.79 12.76
C ASP A 161 -0.33 -8.12 13.11
N GLY A 162 -0.82 -8.26 14.34
CA GLY A 162 -1.64 -9.39 14.76
C GLY A 162 -3.11 -9.24 14.35
N LEU A 163 -3.74 -10.37 14.04
CA LEU A 163 -5.20 -10.46 13.84
C LEU A 163 -5.94 -10.24 15.16
N CYS A 164 -7.26 -10.09 15.09
CA CYS A 164 -8.15 -10.04 16.25
C CYS A 164 -9.34 -10.99 16.10
N SER A 165 -9.80 -11.55 17.22
CA SER A 165 -11.10 -12.23 17.30
C SER A 165 -12.24 -11.22 17.13
N ILE A 166 -13.31 -11.63 16.45
CA ILE A 166 -14.54 -10.84 16.35
C ILE A 166 -15.59 -11.29 17.37
N SER A 167 -16.45 -10.37 17.79
CA SER A 167 -17.59 -10.66 18.66
C SER A 167 -18.71 -11.40 17.93
N ALA A 168 -19.61 -12.03 18.68
CA ALA A 168 -20.80 -12.68 18.13
C ALA A 168 -21.67 -11.72 17.30
N ALA A 169 -21.75 -10.44 17.69
CA ALA A 169 -22.48 -9.43 16.93
C ALA A 169 -21.81 -9.11 15.59
N GLN A 170 -20.48 -9.03 15.56
CA GLN A 170 -19.71 -8.83 14.32
C GLN A 170 -19.78 -10.06 13.41
N LEU A 171 -19.78 -11.28 13.96
CA LEU A 171 -20.02 -12.48 13.18
C LEU A 171 -21.44 -12.51 12.59
N ALA A 172 -22.45 -12.09 13.35
CA ALA A 172 -23.81 -11.95 12.83
C ALA A 172 -23.87 -10.92 11.69
N MET A 173 -23.11 -9.82 11.79
CA MET A 173 -23.00 -8.83 10.71
C MET A 173 -22.31 -9.40 9.46
N LEU A 174 -21.25 -10.18 9.65
CA LEU A 174 -20.55 -10.90 8.57
C LEU A 174 -21.51 -11.84 7.82
N ARG A 175 -22.31 -12.60 8.56
CA ARG A 175 -23.39 -13.46 8.04
C ARG A 175 -24.49 -12.68 7.31
N GLN A 176 -24.85 -11.50 7.81
CA GLN A 176 -25.81 -10.63 7.11
C GLN A 176 -25.24 -10.11 5.79
N GLY A 177 -23.96 -9.76 5.74
CA GLY A 177 -23.26 -9.38 4.51
C GLY A 177 -23.25 -10.50 3.47
N GLU A 178 -22.93 -11.73 3.88
CA GLU A 178 -23.03 -12.90 2.99
C GLU A 178 -24.46 -13.13 2.51
N ALA A 179 -25.46 -13.12 3.40
CA ALA A 179 -26.85 -13.34 3.02
C ALA A 179 -27.39 -12.27 2.06
N LEU A 180 -26.94 -11.02 2.20
CA LEU A 180 -27.25 -9.93 1.28
C LEU A 180 -26.58 -10.17 -0.09
N LEU A 181 -25.30 -10.55 -0.08
CA LEU A 181 -24.54 -10.86 -1.28
C LEU A 181 -25.19 -12.02 -2.06
N SER A 182 -25.58 -13.10 -1.38
CA SER A 182 -26.31 -14.24 -1.95
C SER A 182 -27.70 -13.86 -2.47
N ALA A 183 -28.37 -12.87 -1.86
CA ALA A 183 -29.65 -12.36 -2.36
C ALA A 183 -29.49 -11.53 -3.64
N LEU A 184 -28.39 -10.79 -3.79
CA LEU A 184 -28.11 -9.94 -4.95
C LEU A 184 -27.49 -10.72 -6.12
N LEU A 185 -26.54 -11.60 -5.83
CA LEU A 185 -25.69 -12.31 -6.80
C LEU A 185 -25.45 -13.78 -6.37
N PRO A 186 -26.47 -14.64 -6.39
CA PRO A 186 -26.39 -16.00 -5.85
C PRO A 186 -25.35 -16.89 -6.55
N ARG A 187 -25.10 -16.73 -7.85
CA ARG A 187 -24.14 -17.55 -8.60
C ARG A 187 -22.72 -17.00 -8.47
N LEU A 188 -22.57 -15.68 -8.57
CA LEU A 188 -21.26 -15.06 -8.51
C LEU A 188 -20.67 -15.11 -7.11
N SER A 189 -21.51 -14.94 -6.08
CA SER A 189 -21.11 -15.06 -4.69
C SER A 189 -20.65 -16.47 -4.35
N ALA A 190 -21.44 -17.50 -4.68
CA ALA A 190 -21.07 -18.90 -4.49
C ALA A 190 -19.77 -19.25 -5.23
N SER A 191 -19.62 -18.75 -6.46
CA SER A 191 -18.40 -18.91 -7.25
C SER A 191 -17.19 -18.27 -6.58
N ALA A 192 -17.27 -17.00 -6.19
CA ALA A 192 -16.16 -16.28 -5.57
C ALA A 192 -15.80 -16.82 -4.18
N LEU A 193 -16.80 -17.01 -3.31
CA LEU A 193 -16.61 -17.48 -1.94
C LEU A 193 -16.08 -18.92 -1.86
N SER A 194 -16.23 -19.73 -2.91
CA SER A 194 -15.59 -21.05 -2.99
C SER A 194 -14.06 -21.01 -2.98
N HIS A 195 -13.44 -19.84 -3.21
CA HIS A 195 -12.00 -19.61 -3.08
C HIS A 195 -11.58 -19.09 -1.70
N VAL A 196 -12.54 -18.85 -0.80
CA VAL A 196 -12.30 -18.32 0.54
C VAL A 196 -12.46 -19.43 1.57
N HIS A 197 -11.33 -19.87 2.14
CA HIS A 197 -11.27 -20.92 3.15
C HIS A 197 -11.13 -20.36 4.56
N LEU A 198 -10.60 -19.13 4.72
CA LEU A 198 -10.48 -18.49 6.02
C LEU A 198 -10.76 -16.98 5.91
N ILE A 199 -11.34 -16.41 6.95
CA ILE A 199 -11.60 -14.98 7.09
C ILE A 199 -10.88 -14.51 8.35
N GLY A 200 -9.85 -13.68 8.17
CA GLY A 200 -9.14 -13.01 9.26
C GLY A 200 -9.66 -11.58 9.46
N CYS A 201 -9.66 -11.11 10.70
CA CYS A 201 -9.99 -9.71 11.00
C CYS A 201 -8.82 -9.00 11.67
N PHE A 202 -8.64 -7.72 11.36
CA PHE A 202 -7.66 -6.85 12.01
C PHE A 202 -8.35 -5.70 12.75
N PRO A 203 -7.76 -5.22 13.87
CA PRO A 203 -8.24 -4.04 14.57
C PRO A 203 -7.96 -2.77 13.74
N ASP A 204 -8.82 -1.76 13.87
CA ASP A 204 -8.67 -0.45 13.20
C ASP A 204 -7.58 0.42 13.85
N ARG A 205 -6.32 -0.02 13.71
CA ARG A 205 -5.12 0.66 14.25
C ARG A 205 -3.90 0.32 13.40
N GLY A 206 -2.80 1.03 13.63
CA GLY A 206 -1.54 0.75 12.93
C GLY A 206 -1.69 0.80 11.42
N PHE A 207 -1.16 -0.20 10.73
CA PHE A 207 -1.26 -0.35 9.27
C PHE A 207 -2.70 -0.49 8.77
N TRP A 208 -3.59 -1.02 9.62
CA TRP A 208 -4.99 -1.25 9.28
C TRP A 208 -5.89 -0.04 9.52
N LYS A 209 -5.39 1.04 10.13
CA LYS A 209 -6.18 2.24 10.41
C LYS A 209 -6.71 2.87 9.12
N GLY A 210 -8.04 2.86 8.95
CA GLY A 210 -8.72 3.38 7.76
C GLY A 210 -8.57 2.50 6.50
N LYS A 211 -7.90 1.35 6.58
CA LYS A 211 -7.89 0.32 5.55
C LYS A 211 -9.09 -0.60 5.76
N VAL A 212 -9.87 -0.87 4.71
CA VAL A 212 -11.15 -1.61 4.86
C VAL A 212 -10.95 -3.12 4.80
N SER A 213 -10.18 -3.60 3.83
CA SER A 213 -9.92 -5.02 3.61
C SER A 213 -8.62 -5.23 2.82
N SER A 214 -8.17 -6.48 2.71
CA SER A 214 -7.00 -6.86 1.92
C SER A 214 -7.01 -8.33 1.56
N SER A 215 -6.41 -8.65 0.42
CA SER A 215 -5.96 -9.99 0.04
C SER A 215 -4.57 -9.91 -0.56
N GLN A 216 -3.80 -10.99 -0.46
CA GLN A 216 -2.48 -11.12 -1.07
C GLN A 216 -2.34 -12.50 -1.69
N ILE A 217 -1.66 -12.59 -2.84
CA ILE A 217 -1.43 -13.87 -3.53
C ILE A 217 -0.60 -14.86 -2.68
N ARG A 218 0.33 -14.35 -1.86
CA ARG A 218 1.14 -15.18 -0.95
C ARG A 218 0.32 -15.81 0.18
N VAL A 219 -0.87 -15.28 0.44
CA VAL A 219 -1.79 -15.75 1.47
C VAL A 219 -3.07 -16.26 0.80
N GLY A 220 -2.90 -17.27 -0.06
CA GLY A 220 -3.98 -17.86 -0.84
C GLY A 220 -5.03 -18.54 0.03
N GLY A 221 -6.32 -18.36 -0.28
CA GLY A 221 -7.44 -18.95 0.44
C GLY A 221 -7.89 -18.19 1.70
N THR A 222 -7.23 -17.09 2.07
CA THR A 222 -7.66 -16.23 3.19
C THR A 222 -8.00 -14.82 2.72
N ILE A 223 -9.10 -14.27 3.21
CA ILE A 223 -9.41 -12.84 3.06
C ILE A 223 -9.28 -12.13 4.40
N PHE A 224 -8.95 -10.84 4.36
CA PHE A 224 -8.79 -10.03 5.57
C PHE A 224 -9.71 -8.82 5.56
N LEU A 225 -10.43 -8.63 6.66
CA LEU A 225 -11.34 -7.51 6.87
C LEU A 225 -10.88 -6.68 8.06
N ASN A 226 -11.08 -5.37 8.01
CA ASN A 226 -10.98 -4.53 9.20
C ASN A 226 -12.24 -4.72 10.04
N GLN A 227 -12.10 -4.94 11.34
CA GLN A 227 -13.23 -5.14 12.25
C GLN A 227 -14.23 -3.96 12.23
N ALA A 228 -13.77 -2.74 11.89
CA ALA A 228 -14.60 -1.55 11.78
C ALA A 228 -15.59 -1.61 10.59
N LEU A 229 -15.31 -2.44 9.58
CA LEU A 229 -16.22 -2.72 8.46
C LEU A 229 -17.50 -3.42 8.91
N LEU A 230 -17.42 -4.24 9.98
CA LEU A 230 -18.48 -5.13 10.44
C LEU A 230 -19.57 -4.40 11.24
N GLN A 231 -20.03 -3.28 10.70
CA GLN A 231 -21.12 -2.45 11.22
C GLN A 231 -22.24 -2.24 10.20
N ASN A 232 -21.97 -2.49 8.92
CA ASN A 232 -22.92 -2.29 7.82
C ASN A 232 -22.90 -3.50 6.88
N PRO A 233 -24.04 -4.21 6.68
CA PRO A 233 -24.06 -5.41 5.86
C PRO A 233 -23.83 -5.10 4.36
N TRP A 234 -24.19 -3.90 3.88
CA TRP A 234 -23.95 -3.50 2.49
C TRP A 234 -22.45 -3.36 2.17
N CYS A 235 -21.70 -2.64 3.01
CA CYS A 235 -20.25 -2.57 2.89
C CYS A 235 -19.61 -3.94 3.10
N THR A 236 -20.11 -4.73 4.05
CA THR A 236 -19.60 -6.09 4.33
C THR A 236 -19.79 -7.01 3.11
N ALA A 237 -20.96 -6.98 2.46
CA ALA A 237 -21.25 -7.73 1.24
C ALA A 237 -20.30 -7.35 0.10
N GLU A 238 -20.07 -6.05 -0.11
CA GLU A 238 -19.13 -5.56 -1.12
C GLU A 238 -17.72 -6.08 -0.89
N HIS A 239 -17.19 -5.95 0.32
CA HIS A 239 -15.79 -6.31 0.60
C HIS A 239 -15.59 -7.82 0.73
N LEU A 240 -16.62 -8.58 1.15
CA LEU A 240 -16.62 -10.05 1.03
C LEU A 240 -16.45 -10.47 -0.43
N LEU A 241 -17.25 -9.92 -1.34
CA LEU A 241 -17.10 -10.21 -2.77
C LEU A 241 -15.75 -9.71 -3.29
N HIS A 242 -15.37 -8.48 -2.97
CA HIS A 242 -14.12 -7.86 -3.42
C HIS A 242 -12.91 -8.75 -3.15
N GLU A 243 -12.75 -9.19 -1.90
CA GLU A 243 -11.61 -9.98 -1.49
C GLU A 243 -11.69 -11.42 -2.00
N ALA A 244 -12.90 -12.01 -2.04
CA ALA A 244 -13.10 -13.33 -2.65
C ALA A 244 -12.73 -13.36 -4.14
N LEU A 245 -12.95 -12.27 -4.86
CA LEU A 245 -12.57 -12.14 -6.27
C LEU A 245 -11.07 -11.99 -6.49
N HIS A 246 -10.35 -11.34 -5.57
CA HIS A 246 -8.88 -11.39 -5.58
C HIS A 246 -8.40 -12.82 -5.39
N GLN A 247 -8.92 -13.54 -4.40
CA GLN A 247 -8.54 -14.94 -4.16
C GLN A 247 -8.84 -15.85 -5.37
N LYS A 248 -10.00 -15.68 -6.01
CA LYS A 248 -10.33 -16.40 -7.25
C LYS A 248 -9.34 -16.12 -8.39
N LEU A 249 -8.95 -14.85 -8.58
CA LEU A 249 -7.97 -14.48 -9.60
C LEU A 249 -6.57 -15.02 -9.28
N TYR A 250 -6.18 -15.02 -8.00
CA TYR A 250 -4.91 -15.57 -7.54
C TYR A 250 -4.85 -17.09 -7.74
N ASP A 251 -5.93 -17.81 -7.43
CA ASP A 251 -6.05 -19.24 -7.72
C ASP A 251 -5.95 -19.53 -9.22
N PHE A 252 -6.55 -18.69 -10.06
CA PHE A 252 -6.43 -18.77 -11.51
C PHE A 252 -4.96 -18.59 -11.98
N ARG A 253 -4.21 -17.65 -11.40
CA ARG A 253 -2.81 -17.36 -11.77
C ARG A 253 -1.87 -18.54 -11.57
N HIS A 254 -2.13 -19.44 -10.62
CA HIS A 254 -1.26 -20.59 -10.41
C HIS A 254 -1.22 -21.53 -11.61
N GLY A 255 -2.34 -21.67 -12.33
CA GLY A 255 -2.47 -22.59 -13.47
C GLY A 255 -2.36 -21.94 -14.85
N HIS A 256 -2.29 -20.60 -14.94
CA HIS A 256 -2.44 -19.89 -16.21
C HIS A 256 -1.45 -18.73 -16.36
N SER A 257 -1.04 -18.51 -17.61
CA SER A 257 -0.26 -17.33 -18.03
C SER A 257 -1.17 -16.09 -18.08
N LEU A 258 -1.54 -15.57 -16.91
CA LEU A 258 -2.24 -14.29 -16.79
C LEU A 258 -1.30 -13.13 -17.12
N LEU A 259 -0.09 -13.17 -16.54
CA LEU A 259 0.99 -12.23 -16.79
C LEU A 259 2.13 -12.96 -17.50
N ASP A 260 2.88 -12.23 -18.32
CA ASP A 260 4.11 -12.72 -18.90
C ASP A 260 5.23 -12.67 -17.84
N VAL A 261 5.82 -13.82 -17.56
CA VAL A 261 6.87 -13.99 -16.54
C VAL A 261 8.24 -13.57 -17.05
N ASP A 262 8.44 -13.53 -18.38
CA ASP A 262 9.70 -13.16 -19.01
C ASP A 262 9.78 -11.66 -19.32
N ALA A 263 8.68 -10.92 -19.11
CA ALA A 263 8.62 -9.49 -19.37
C ALA A 263 9.47 -8.69 -18.36
N PRO A 264 10.32 -7.74 -18.82
CA PRO A 264 11.13 -6.91 -17.94
C PRO A 264 10.28 -6.12 -16.92
N GLN A 265 10.63 -6.22 -15.63
CA GLN A 265 9.85 -5.61 -14.54
C GLN A 265 10.31 -4.19 -14.17
N GLU A 266 11.60 -3.89 -14.24
CA GLU A 266 12.16 -2.61 -13.77
C GLU A 266 11.65 -1.41 -14.57
N ASP A 267 11.31 -1.60 -15.85
CA ASP A 267 10.76 -0.57 -16.76
C ASP A 267 9.32 -0.87 -17.21
N ALA A 268 8.61 -1.75 -16.50
CA ALA A 268 7.25 -2.11 -16.87
C ALA A 268 6.34 -0.86 -16.88
N PRO A 269 5.61 -0.59 -17.97
CA PRO A 269 4.66 0.49 -18.04
C PRO A 269 3.63 0.36 -16.90
N ARG A 270 3.36 1.48 -16.24
CA ARG A 270 2.46 1.54 -15.08
C ARG A 270 1.14 2.17 -15.50
N VAL A 271 0.03 1.57 -15.08
CA VAL A 271 -1.31 2.17 -15.24
C VAL A 271 -1.51 3.19 -14.14
N VAL A 272 -1.87 4.43 -14.50
CA VAL A 272 -2.11 5.50 -13.53
C VAL A 272 -3.55 5.44 -13.05
N SER A 273 -3.77 5.08 -11.80
CA SER A 273 -5.10 5.12 -11.19
C SER A 273 -5.50 6.55 -10.85
N LEU A 274 -6.20 7.21 -11.77
CA LEU A 274 -6.56 8.63 -11.69
C LEU A 274 -7.48 9.00 -10.49
N TRP A 275 -8.14 8.00 -9.90
CA TRP A 275 -8.97 8.17 -8.68
C TRP A 275 -8.19 7.94 -7.37
N ASN A 276 -6.86 7.80 -7.44
CA ASN A 276 -5.96 7.73 -6.29
C ASN A 276 -4.89 8.82 -6.38
N ALA A 277 -4.53 9.39 -5.22
CA ALA A 277 -3.48 10.40 -5.13
C ALA A 277 -2.09 9.79 -5.39
N GLN A 278 -1.20 10.59 -5.97
CA GLN A 278 0.18 10.19 -6.25
C GLN A 278 1.06 10.16 -4.99
N GLU A 279 0.69 10.93 -3.95
CA GLU A 279 1.32 10.98 -2.61
C GLU A 279 2.86 10.97 -2.63
N PHE A 280 3.53 11.90 -3.33
CA PHE A 280 4.99 12.03 -3.54
C PHE A 280 5.80 10.72 -3.68
N SER A 281 5.14 9.63 -4.07
CA SER A 281 5.66 8.27 -4.13
C SER A 281 5.23 7.55 -5.40
N ARG A 282 4.41 8.21 -6.24
CA ARG A 282 3.71 7.58 -7.36
C ARG A 282 2.84 6.40 -6.89
N ALA A 283 2.21 6.52 -5.71
CA ALA A 283 1.33 5.49 -5.15
C ALA A 283 0.16 5.08 -6.06
N ASN A 284 -0.26 5.97 -6.96
CA ASN A 284 -1.28 5.73 -7.96
C ASN A 284 -0.75 5.10 -9.26
N HIS A 285 0.55 4.91 -9.43
CA HIS A 285 1.13 4.17 -10.56
C HIS A 285 1.16 2.68 -10.24
N TRP A 286 0.26 1.92 -10.84
CA TRP A 286 0.10 0.49 -10.58
C TRP A 286 0.86 -0.34 -11.62
N ASP A 287 1.52 -1.42 -11.19
CA ASP A 287 1.96 -2.45 -12.15
C ASP A 287 0.77 -3.12 -12.82
N THR A 288 1.06 -3.83 -13.91
CA THR A 288 0.11 -4.66 -14.63
C THR A 288 -0.62 -5.62 -13.70
N HIS A 289 0.05 -6.20 -12.70
CA HIS A 289 -0.60 -7.11 -11.76
C HIS A 289 -1.71 -6.43 -10.95
N ARG A 290 -1.39 -5.33 -10.27
CA ARG A 290 -2.35 -4.58 -9.46
C ARG A 290 -3.45 -3.97 -10.32
N ALA A 291 -3.12 -3.45 -11.49
CA ALA A 291 -4.10 -2.90 -12.43
C ALA A 291 -5.07 -3.97 -12.93
N PHE A 292 -4.60 -5.17 -13.28
CA PHE A 292 -5.44 -6.27 -13.73
C PHE A 292 -6.32 -6.82 -12.60
N ALA A 293 -5.77 -6.97 -11.39
CA ALA A 293 -6.55 -7.39 -10.23
C ALA A 293 -7.69 -6.40 -9.91
N ALA A 294 -7.39 -5.10 -9.93
CA ALA A 294 -8.40 -4.07 -9.74
C ALA A 294 -9.45 -4.07 -10.88
N PHE A 295 -9.02 -4.26 -12.14
CA PHE A 295 -9.92 -4.37 -13.28
C PHE A 295 -10.89 -5.54 -13.13
N HIS A 296 -10.37 -6.74 -12.82
CA HIS A 296 -11.16 -7.94 -12.60
C HIS A 296 -12.23 -7.73 -11.52
N VAL A 297 -11.87 -7.11 -10.39
CA VAL A 297 -12.81 -6.81 -9.31
C VAL A 297 -13.84 -5.74 -9.71
N TYR A 298 -13.41 -4.63 -10.31
CA TYR A 298 -14.32 -3.52 -10.63
C TYR A 298 -15.42 -3.91 -11.64
N VAL A 299 -15.13 -4.79 -12.61
CA VAL A 299 -16.17 -5.29 -13.53
C VAL A 299 -17.31 -5.98 -12.77
N GLN A 300 -16.96 -6.77 -11.77
CA GLN A 300 -17.94 -7.51 -10.98
C GLN A 300 -18.63 -6.63 -9.93
N LEU A 301 -17.90 -5.68 -9.33
CA LEU A 301 -18.48 -4.68 -8.45
C LEU A 301 -19.45 -3.76 -9.17
N ALA A 302 -19.22 -3.46 -10.46
CA ALA A 302 -20.19 -2.69 -11.26
C ALA A 302 -21.55 -3.40 -11.35
N LEU A 303 -21.56 -4.73 -11.52
CA LEU A 303 -22.79 -5.52 -11.47
C LEU A 303 -23.41 -5.55 -10.06
N LEU A 304 -22.60 -5.82 -9.03
CA LEU A 304 -23.08 -5.85 -7.64
C LEU A 304 -23.74 -4.51 -7.26
N ALA A 305 -23.03 -3.40 -7.47
CA ALA A 305 -23.52 -2.07 -7.15
C ALA A 305 -24.78 -1.71 -7.94
N LYS A 306 -24.83 -2.06 -9.24
CA LYS A 306 -26.03 -1.82 -10.07
C LYS A 306 -27.25 -2.54 -9.50
N LEU A 307 -27.10 -3.80 -9.07
CA LEU A 307 -28.20 -4.54 -8.46
C LEU A 307 -28.54 -4.05 -7.06
N ALA A 308 -27.54 -3.68 -6.26
CA ALA A 308 -27.74 -3.10 -4.94
C ALA A 308 -28.54 -1.80 -5.02
N GLU A 309 -28.20 -0.89 -5.94
CA GLU A 309 -28.92 0.36 -6.18
C GLU A 309 -30.37 0.11 -6.63
N GLN A 310 -30.59 -0.83 -7.55
CA GLN A 310 -31.92 -1.18 -8.05
C GLN A 310 -32.82 -1.85 -7.01
N ARG A 311 -32.22 -2.68 -6.14
CA ARG A 311 -32.94 -3.52 -5.17
C ARG A 311 -32.85 -2.99 -3.74
N ALA A 312 -32.20 -1.86 -3.49
CA ALA A 312 -32.16 -1.25 -2.16
C ALA A 312 -33.57 -1.07 -1.55
N PRO A 313 -34.59 -0.54 -2.26
CA PRO A 313 -35.92 -0.33 -1.67
C PRO A 313 -36.59 -1.60 -1.15
N GLU A 314 -36.32 -2.77 -1.73
CA GLU A 314 -36.88 -4.05 -1.28
C GLU A 314 -36.05 -4.72 -0.18
N LEU A 315 -34.74 -4.48 -0.13
CA LEU A 315 -33.81 -5.18 0.76
C LEU A 315 -33.52 -4.41 2.07
N GLU A 316 -33.73 -3.09 2.09
CA GLU A 316 -33.46 -2.25 3.27
C GLU A 316 -34.25 -2.67 4.52
N ALA A 317 -35.45 -3.25 4.35
CA ALA A 317 -36.26 -3.75 5.47
C ALA A 317 -35.58 -4.90 6.22
N ARG A 318 -34.73 -5.69 5.55
CA ARG A 318 -34.01 -6.84 6.12
C ARG A 318 -32.57 -6.51 6.48
N PHE A 319 -31.89 -5.74 5.64
CA PHE A 319 -30.45 -5.49 5.74
C PHE A 319 -30.11 -4.07 6.21
N GLY A 320 -31.10 -3.27 6.60
CA GLY A 320 -30.89 -1.89 7.00
C GLY A 320 -30.57 -0.99 5.80
N ARG A 321 -30.35 0.30 6.09
CA ARG A 321 -30.20 1.36 5.09
C ARG A 321 -29.05 1.09 4.12
N PHE A 322 -29.32 1.23 2.82
CA PHE A 322 -28.32 1.17 1.77
C PHE A 322 -27.36 2.36 1.90
N CYS A 323 -26.09 2.06 2.20
CA CYS A 323 -25.04 3.06 2.30
C CYS A 323 -23.64 2.44 2.21
N GLY A 324 -22.67 3.27 1.81
CA GLY A 324 -21.24 2.97 1.89
C GLY A 324 -20.67 2.00 0.86
N MET A 325 -21.49 1.51 -0.08
CA MET A 325 -21.01 0.78 -1.25
C MET A 325 -20.46 1.74 -2.33
N VAL A 326 -19.59 1.22 -3.19
CA VAL A 326 -19.19 1.92 -4.41
C VAL A 326 -20.39 2.09 -5.34
N GLU A 327 -20.54 3.28 -5.93
CA GLU A 327 -21.57 3.55 -6.92
C GLU A 327 -21.31 2.74 -8.20
N SER A 328 -22.37 2.22 -8.81
CA SER A 328 -22.29 1.36 -10.00
C SER A 328 -21.57 2.04 -11.16
N ARG A 329 -21.85 3.34 -11.38
CA ARG A 329 -21.18 4.14 -12.39
C ARG A 329 -19.67 4.29 -12.13
N LYS A 330 -19.27 4.53 -10.88
CA LYS A 330 -17.85 4.66 -10.51
C LYS A 330 -17.09 3.36 -10.70
N ALA A 331 -17.68 2.22 -10.29
CA ALA A 331 -17.09 0.92 -10.52
C ALA A 331 -16.95 0.62 -12.03
N PHE A 332 -17.98 0.94 -12.82
CA PHE A 332 -17.97 0.80 -14.27
C PHE A 332 -16.87 1.64 -14.92
N ASP A 333 -16.78 2.94 -14.61
CA ASP A 333 -15.82 3.86 -15.22
C ASP A 333 -14.37 3.47 -14.94
N ARG A 334 -14.10 3.04 -13.70
CA ARG A 334 -12.78 2.54 -13.30
C ARG A 334 -12.43 1.24 -14.02
N ALA A 335 -13.38 0.31 -14.12
CA ALA A 335 -13.18 -0.92 -14.88
C ALA A 335 -12.88 -0.62 -16.36
N TRP A 336 -13.67 0.27 -16.97
CA TRP A 336 -13.52 0.62 -18.38
C TRP A 336 -12.15 1.24 -18.67
N TYR A 337 -11.74 2.20 -17.83
CA TYR A 337 -10.44 2.84 -17.90
C TYR A 337 -9.29 1.82 -17.76
N LEU A 338 -9.30 1.00 -16.71
CA LEU A 338 -8.23 0.00 -16.50
C LEU A 338 -8.15 -0.99 -17.65
N GLY A 339 -9.30 -1.47 -18.15
CA GLY A 339 -9.34 -2.39 -19.27
C GLY A 339 -8.74 -1.79 -20.54
N LYS A 340 -8.91 -0.49 -20.80
CA LYS A 340 -8.27 0.21 -21.93
C LYS A 340 -6.76 0.42 -21.70
N GLU A 341 -6.37 0.88 -20.51
CA GLU A 341 -4.96 1.14 -20.18
C GLU A 341 -4.10 -0.12 -20.10
N LEU A 342 -4.67 -1.26 -19.68
CA LEU A 342 -3.98 -2.55 -19.70
C LEU A 342 -3.57 -2.95 -21.13
N LEU A 343 -4.41 -2.64 -22.12
CA LEU A 343 -4.10 -2.92 -23.52
C LEU A 343 -3.13 -1.89 -24.12
N ALA A 344 -3.38 -0.61 -23.87
CA ALA A 344 -2.57 0.47 -24.43
C ALA A 344 -1.16 0.53 -23.83
N GLY A 345 -1.07 0.38 -22.51
CA GLY A 345 0.16 0.52 -21.75
C GLY A 345 0.85 -0.82 -21.48
N CYS A 346 0.12 -1.88 -21.14
CA CYS A 346 0.70 -3.10 -20.55
C CYS A 346 0.60 -4.36 -21.42
N SER A 347 0.26 -4.25 -22.71
CA SER A 347 -0.01 -5.42 -23.56
C SER A 347 1.15 -6.42 -23.63
N ALA A 348 2.40 -5.94 -23.60
CA ALA A 348 3.60 -6.77 -23.59
C ALA A 348 3.79 -7.59 -22.30
N HIS A 349 3.11 -7.21 -21.21
CA HIS A 349 3.21 -7.87 -19.90
C HIS A 349 2.02 -8.82 -19.63
N LEU A 350 1.07 -8.90 -20.55
CA LEU A 350 -0.07 -9.82 -20.46
C LEU A 350 0.28 -11.14 -21.14
N GLY A 351 0.14 -12.22 -20.38
CA GLY A 351 0.19 -13.56 -20.96
C GLY A 351 -1.05 -13.84 -21.81
N LEU A 352 -1.06 -14.96 -22.53
CA LEU A 352 -2.17 -15.34 -23.42
C LEU A 352 -3.52 -15.36 -22.68
N ALA A 353 -3.55 -15.88 -21.45
CA ALA A 353 -4.77 -15.92 -20.66
C ALA A 353 -5.19 -14.53 -20.16
N GLY A 354 -4.23 -13.64 -19.88
CA GLY A 354 -4.48 -12.25 -19.51
C GLY A 354 -5.15 -11.45 -20.62
N VAL A 355 -4.66 -11.57 -21.86
CA VAL A 355 -5.26 -10.92 -23.04
C VAL A 355 -6.71 -11.38 -23.21
N ARG A 356 -6.95 -12.70 -23.19
CA ARG A 356 -8.28 -13.28 -23.39
C ARG A 356 -9.25 -12.96 -22.26
N MET A 357 -8.81 -13.02 -21.01
CA MET A 357 -9.64 -12.65 -19.86
C MET A 357 -10.01 -11.16 -19.93
N ARG A 358 -9.08 -10.30 -20.35
CA ARG A 358 -9.37 -8.88 -20.54
C ARG A 358 -10.41 -8.64 -21.62
N GLU A 359 -10.27 -9.28 -22.79
CA GLU A 359 -11.26 -9.19 -23.88
C GLU A 359 -12.65 -9.58 -23.38
N TRP A 360 -12.75 -10.74 -22.73
CA TRP A 360 -14.00 -11.24 -22.15
C TRP A 360 -14.60 -10.29 -21.11
N LEU A 361 -13.79 -9.76 -20.19
CA LEU A 361 -14.27 -8.81 -19.17
C LEU A 361 -14.73 -7.48 -19.79
N MET A 362 -14.09 -7.00 -20.86
CA MET A 362 -14.54 -5.81 -21.58
C MET A 362 -15.86 -6.04 -22.33
N GLU A 363 -16.08 -7.24 -22.89
CA GLU A 363 -17.37 -7.62 -23.48
C GLU A 363 -18.47 -7.64 -22.41
N VAL A 364 -18.22 -8.29 -21.27
CA VAL A 364 -19.13 -8.29 -20.12
C VAL A 364 -19.45 -6.87 -19.67
N LEU A 365 -18.43 -6.02 -19.54
CA LEU A 365 -18.61 -4.63 -19.15
C LEU A 365 -19.45 -3.86 -20.17
N GLY A 366 -19.25 -4.10 -21.47
CA GLY A 366 -20.09 -3.54 -22.54
C GLY A 366 -21.58 -3.86 -22.41
N CYS A 367 -21.94 -4.94 -21.72
CA CYS A 367 -23.34 -5.30 -21.43
C CYS A 367 -23.90 -4.69 -20.13
N LEU A 368 -23.04 -4.16 -19.25
CA LEU A 368 -23.44 -3.63 -17.94
C LEU A 368 -23.85 -2.15 -17.98
N GLY A 369 -23.22 -1.35 -18.84
CA GLY A 369 -23.38 0.11 -18.88
C GLY A 369 -24.38 0.58 -19.94
N ASP A 370 -24.99 1.74 -19.70
CA ASP A 370 -25.88 2.36 -20.69
C ASP A 370 -25.07 3.01 -21.82
N GLN A 371 -23.93 3.64 -21.49
CA GLN A 371 -22.92 4.16 -22.43
C GLN A 371 -21.51 4.17 -21.80
N PRO A 372 -20.47 3.68 -22.52
CA PRO A 372 -19.08 3.79 -22.06
C PRO A 372 -18.56 5.23 -22.16
N PRO A 373 -17.59 5.63 -21.31
CA PRO A 373 -16.89 6.90 -21.47
C PRO A 373 -16.25 7.00 -22.87
N PRO A 374 -16.24 8.19 -23.50
CA PRO A 374 -15.52 8.43 -24.75
C PRO A 374 -14.02 8.11 -24.61
N ASP A 375 -13.39 7.74 -25.73
CA ASP A 375 -11.95 7.48 -25.74
C ASP A 375 -11.16 8.72 -25.30
N GLY A 376 -10.24 8.51 -24.35
CA GLY A 376 -9.43 9.57 -23.77
C GLY A 376 -10.11 10.38 -22.65
N ALA A 377 -11.38 10.13 -22.32
CA ALA A 377 -12.06 10.85 -21.25
C ALA A 377 -11.58 10.41 -19.86
N TYR A 378 -11.23 11.39 -19.01
CA TYR A 378 -10.71 11.10 -17.65
C TYR A 378 -11.18 12.06 -16.56
N VAL A 379 -11.88 13.16 -16.89
CA VAL A 379 -12.28 14.18 -15.91
C VAL A 379 -13.13 13.59 -14.79
N HIS A 380 -14.07 12.71 -15.12
CA HIS A 380 -14.91 12.00 -14.16
C HIS A 380 -14.10 11.19 -13.12
N LEU A 381 -12.96 10.59 -13.51
CA LEU A 381 -12.06 9.86 -12.62
C LEU A 381 -11.25 10.79 -11.71
N MET A 382 -10.84 11.96 -12.22
CA MET A 382 -10.18 12.98 -11.39
C MET A 382 -11.14 13.57 -10.36
N LEU A 383 -12.39 13.82 -10.74
CA LEU A 383 -13.41 14.31 -9.81
C LEU A 383 -13.77 13.26 -8.74
N ASP A 384 -13.67 11.97 -9.06
CA ASP A 384 -13.77 10.89 -8.07
C ASP A 384 -12.69 10.97 -6.99
N LEU A 385 -11.42 11.22 -7.36
CA LEU A 385 -10.35 11.47 -6.39
C LEU A 385 -10.68 12.69 -5.53
N TYR A 386 -11.06 13.78 -6.18
CA TYR A 386 -11.35 15.07 -5.55
C TYR A 386 -12.44 14.97 -4.47
N GLU A 387 -13.53 14.25 -4.77
CA GLU A 387 -14.64 13.99 -3.84
C GLU A 387 -14.25 13.00 -2.74
N ARG A 388 -13.47 11.96 -3.06
CA ARG A 388 -12.99 10.99 -2.07
C ARG A 388 -12.11 11.66 -1.01
N GLU A 389 -11.19 12.52 -1.42
CA GLU A 389 -10.38 13.32 -0.51
C GLU A 389 -11.23 14.29 0.30
N ALA A 390 -12.24 14.92 -0.31
CA ALA A 390 -13.18 15.79 0.42
C ALA A 390 -13.89 15.02 1.55
N ASN A 391 -14.31 13.78 1.30
CA ASN A 391 -14.94 12.93 2.32
C ASN A 391 -13.95 12.55 3.43
N ARG A 392 -12.70 12.22 3.09
CA ARG A 392 -11.64 11.94 4.07
C ARG A 392 -11.40 13.14 4.97
N ILE A 393 -11.29 14.34 4.40
CA ILE A 393 -11.11 15.59 5.17
C ILE A 393 -12.33 15.87 6.05
N GLY A 394 -13.54 15.70 5.52
CA GLY A 394 -14.77 15.86 6.31
C GLY A 394 -14.78 14.97 7.56
N SER A 395 -14.44 13.70 7.40
CA SER A 395 -14.34 12.76 8.53
C SER A 395 -13.30 13.18 9.57
N VAL A 396 -12.15 13.73 9.15
CA VAL A 396 -11.13 14.24 10.06
C VAL A 396 -11.67 15.43 10.86
N LEU A 397 -12.31 16.38 10.19
CA LEU A 397 -12.90 17.58 10.81
C LEU A 397 -14.00 17.23 11.84
N ASP A 398 -14.72 16.12 11.64
CA ASP A 398 -15.77 15.66 12.54
C ASP A 398 -15.23 14.92 13.79
N SER A 399 -14.00 14.38 13.72
CA SER A 399 -13.46 13.42 14.70
C SER A 399 -12.77 14.01 15.95
N ASP A 400 -12.08 15.16 15.84
CA ASP A 400 -11.35 15.81 16.94
C ASP A 400 -11.45 17.33 16.80
N LYS A 401 -12.21 17.99 17.67
CA LYS A 401 -12.53 19.42 17.53
C LYS A 401 -11.33 20.35 17.64
N ASP A 402 -10.29 19.99 18.40
CA ASP A 402 -9.15 20.88 18.65
C ASP A 402 -8.06 20.69 17.59
N ALA A 403 -7.73 19.44 17.24
CA ALA A 403 -6.84 19.14 16.13
C ALA A 403 -7.44 19.58 14.78
N ALA A 404 -8.76 19.38 14.60
CA ALA A 404 -9.49 19.87 13.43
C ALA A 404 -9.43 21.39 13.32
N ARG A 405 -9.44 22.15 14.42
CA ARG A 405 -9.43 23.61 14.37
C ARG A 405 -8.11 24.18 13.86
N ILE A 406 -6.98 23.57 14.24
CA ILE A 406 -5.66 23.96 13.74
C ILE A 406 -5.53 23.57 12.26
N PHE A 407 -5.92 22.34 11.91
CA PHE A 407 -5.90 21.85 10.53
C PHE A 407 -6.82 22.67 9.61
N ALA A 408 -8.03 22.99 10.05
CA ALA A 408 -9.04 23.71 9.28
C ALA A 408 -8.59 25.13 8.89
N ARG A 409 -7.82 25.82 9.74
CA ARG A 409 -7.28 27.15 9.41
C ARG A 409 -6.37 27.11 8.18
N ASN A 410 -5.63 26.02 7.98
CA ASN A 410 -4.73 25.85 6.84
C ASN A 410 -5.48 25.53 5.53
N LEU A 411 -6.78 25.18 5.60
CA LEU A 411 -7.61 24.86 4.43
C LEU A 411 -8.13 26.11 3.70
N VAL A 412 -8.22 27.27 4.35
CA VAL A 412 -8.81 28.49 3.75
C VAL A 412 -8.09 28.93 2.46
N PRO A 413 -6.74 29.01 2.41
CA PRO A 413 -6.03 29.33 1.17
C PRO A 413 -6.29 28.32 0.07
N ALA A 414 -6.32 27.03 0.41
CA ALA A 414 -6.61 25.94 -0.53
C ALA A 414 -8.03 26.07 -1.11
N ALA A 415 -9.03 26.29 -0.27
CA ALA A 415 -10.43 26.50 -0.70
C ALA A 415 -10.56 27.67 -1.68
N LYS A 416 -9.90 28.80 -1.37
CA LYS A 416 -9.92 29.98 -2.24
C LYS A 416 -9.24 29.72 -3.59
N GLN A 417 -8.12 29.01 -3.58
CA GLN A 417 -7.39 28.64 -4.79
C GLN A 417 -8.22 27.68 -5.67
N GLU A 418 -8.82 26.65 -5.07
CA GLU A 418 -9.67 25.68 -5.79
C GLU A 418 -10.93 26.35 -6.36
N LEU A 419 -11.56 27.26 -5.60
CA LEU A 419 -12.67 28.07 -6.12
C LEU A 419 -12.24 28.95 -7.29
N ALA A 420 -11.09 29.63 -7.20
CA ALA A 420 -10.56 30.44 -8.29
C ALA A 420 -10.26 29.60 -9.54
N ALA A 421 -9.67 28.42 -9.38
CA ALA A 421 -9.43 27.49 -10.48
C ALA A 421 -10.74 27.02 -11.13
N ALA A 422 -11.73 26.64 -10.32
CA ALA A 422 -13.05 26.25 -10.82
C ALA A 422 -13.75 27.38 -11.60
N ARG A 423 -13.67 28.63 -11.12
CA ARG A 423 -14.16 29.81 -11.85
C ARG A 423 -13.48 29.94 -13.21
N ASN A 424 -12.16 29.86 -13.24
CA ASN A 424 -11.38 29.96 -14.47
C ASN A 424 -11.75 28.86 -15.47
N ILE A 425 -11.93 27.62 -15.00
CA ILE A 425 -12.36 26.50 -15.86
C ILE A 425 -13.75 26.78 -16.43
N LEU A 426 -14.73 27.11 -15.60
CA LEU A 426 -16.11 27.34 -16.03
C LEU A 426 -16.24 28.53 -16.99
N SER A 427 -15.48 29.61 -16.76
CA SER A 427 -15.41 30.74 -17.69
C SER A 427 -14.75 30.37 -19.01
N ALA A 428 -13.67 29.57 -18.99
CA ALA A 428 -12.95 29.20 -20.20
C ALA A 428 -13.78 28.32 -21.15
N ILE A 429 -14.77 27.59 -20.63
CA ILE A 429 -15.71 26.77 -21.42
C ILE A 429 -17.05 27.46 -21.68
N GLY A 430 -17.21 28.75 -21.36
CA GLY A 430 -18.46 29.49 -21.57
C GLY A 430 -19.65 28.95 -20.77
N ALA A 431 -19.42 28.44 -19.56
CA ALA A 431 -20.46 27.90 -18.68
C ALA A 431 -20.96 28.93 -17.65
N GLU A 432 -21.27 30.16 -18.07
CA GLU A 432 -21.66 31.24 -17.15
C GLU A 432 -22.90 30.92 -16.29
N PRO A 433 -23.95 30.23 -16.77
CA PRO A 433 -25.07 29.83 -15.91
C PRO A 433 -24.64 28.92 -14.75
N THR A 434 -23.76 27.95 -15.03
CA THR A 434 -23.22 27.03 -14.03
C THR A 434 -22.30 27.75 -13.05
N LEU A 435 -21.45 28.66 -13.54
CA LEU A 435 -20.63 29.53 -12.70
C LEU A 435 -21.46 30.37 -11.74
N ARG A 436 -22.51 31.06 -12.22
CA ARG A 436 -23.43 31.82 -11.36
C ARG A 436 -24.18 30.95 -10.35
N GLN A 437 -24.42 29.68 -10.67
CA GLN A 437 -25.03 28.73 -9.72
C GLN A 437 -24.02 28.34 -8.64
N LEU A 438 -22.78 28.02 -9.01
CA LEU A 438 -21.71 27.72 -8.05
C LEU A 438 -21.49 28.88 -7.07
N GLU A 439 -21.42 30.12 -7.58
CA GLU A 439 -21.22 31.30 -6.73
C GLU A 439 -22.35 31.50 -5.72
N ARG A 440 -23.61 31.28 -6.15
CA ARG A 440 -24.77 31.32 -5.26
C ARG A 440 -24.74 30.21 -4.23
N ASP A 441 -24.49 28.96 -4.63
CA ASP A 441 -24.45 27.84 -3.69
C ASP A 441 -23.30 27.98 -2.67
N VAL A 442 -22.16 28.54 -3.07
CA VAL A 442 -21.06 28.84 -2.13
C VAL A 442 -21.48 29.95 -1.16
N ALA A 443 -22.09 31.03 -1.63
CA ALA A 443 -22.57 32.10 -0.75
C ALA A 443 -23.63 31.59 0.24
N ASP A 444 -24.61 30.82 -0.23
CA ASP A 444 -25.75 30.36 0.57
C ASP A 444 -25.39 29.25 1.54
N ARG A 445 -24.55 28.29 1.12
CA ARG A 445 -24.29 27.05 1.88
C ARG A 445 -22.94 27.02 2.58
N VAL A 446 -21.97 27.82 2.15
CA VAL A 446 -20.64 27.89 2.76
C VAL A 446 -20.47 29.18 3.55
N GLY A 447 -20.91 30.32 2.99
CA GLY A 447 -20.71 31.64 3.57
C GLY A 447 -19.22 31.90 3.81
N ASP A 448 -18.89 32.45 4.99
CA ASP A 448 -17.52 32.78 5.36
C ASP A 448 -16.72 31.59 5.95
N ASP A 449 -17.37 30.46 6.25
CA ASP A 449 -16.74 29.28 6.88
C ASP A 449 -16.13 28.32 5.86
N LEU A 450 -15.18 28.82 5.07
CA LEU A 450 -14.45 28.02 4.07
C LEU A 450 -13.66 26.86 4.71
N SER A 451 -13.23 27.01 5.96
CA SER A 451 -12.43 26.02 6.69
C SER A 451 -13.26 24.85 7.20
N GLY A 452 -14.35 25.13 7.94
CA GLY A 452 -15.22 24.10 8.51
C GLY A 452 -16.04 23.39 7.44
N ARG A 453 -16.31 24.06 6.32
CA ARG A 453 -17.08 23.52 5.19
C ARG A 453 -16.23 23.19 3.97
N PHE A 454 -14.91 23.00 4.13
CA PHE A 454 -14.00 22.68 3.03
C PHE A 454 -14.48 21.50 2.18
N ALA A 455 -14.90 20.40 2.82
CA ALA A 455 -15.45 19.23 2.12
C ALA A 455 -16.70 19.59 1.30
N HIS A 456 -17.53 20.51 1.78
CA HIS A 456 -18.70 20.99 1.04
C HIS A 456 -18.31 21.86 -0.16
N VAL A 457 -17.31 22.74 0.00
CA VAL A 457 -16.76 23.55 -1.12
C VAL A 457 -16.31 22.64 -2.27
N ARG A 458 -15.50 21.60 -1.97
CA ARG A 458 -15.06 20.64 -2.99
C ARG A 458 -16.22 19.93 -3.68
N ARG A 459 -17.25 19.50 -2.93
CA ARG A 459 -18.45 18.87 -3.53
C ARG A 459 -19.21 19.83 -4.45
N LEU A 460 -19.36 21.10 -4.08
CA LEU A 460 -19.99 22.11 -4.94
C LEU A 460 -19.18 22.34 -6.23
N ILE A 461 -17.86 22.41 -6.13
CA ILE A 461 -16.97 22.51 -7.30
C ILE A 461 -17.12 21.29 -8.20
N ALA A 462 -17.04 20.07 -7.64
CA ALA A 462 -17.17 18.84 -8.40
C ALA A 462 -18.54 18.75 -9.10
N GLN A 463 -19.62 19.09 -8.39
CA GLN A 463 -20.97 19.15 -8.95
C GLN A 463 -21.06 20.15 -10.10
N ALA A 464 -20.53 21.37 -9.92
CA ALA A 464 -20.54 22.39 -10.97
C ALA A 464 -19.78 21.94 -12.22
N LEU A 465 -18.60 21.33 -12.05
CA LEU A 465 -17.82 20.80 -13.17
C LEU A 465 -18.53 19.63 -13.87
N ARG A 466 -19.12 18.67 -13.11
CA ARG A 466 -19.93 17.59 -13.70
C ARG A 466 -21.14 18.14 -14.48
N SER A 467 -21.86 19.12 -13.93
CA SER A 467 -23.00 19.75 -14.61
C SER A 467 -22.61 20.61 -15.82
N ALA A 468 -21.35 21.02 -15.92
CA ALA A 468 -20.84 21.75 -17.07
C ALA A 468 -20.46 20.82 -18.24
N SER A 469 -20.24 19.53 -17.98
CA SER A 469 -20.00 18.53 -19.01
C SER A 469 -21.29 18.16 -19.75
N ILE A 470 -21.23 18.05 -21.08
CA ILE A 470 -22.40 17.66 -21.91
C ILE A 470 -22.60 16.15 -21.86
N ASP A 471 -21.51 15.39 -21.98
CA ASP A 471 -21.50 13.93 -22.01
C ASP A 471 -21.30 13.32 -20.62
N GLY A 472 -20.97 14.13 -19.61
CA GLY A 472 -20.67 13.70 -18.24
C GLY A 472 -19.20 13.29 -18.02
N PHE A 473 -18.38 13.27 -19.06
CA PHE A 473 -17.02 12.73 -19.03
C PHE A 473 -15.93 13.73 -19.43
N THR A 474 -16.26 14.71 -20.27
CA THR A 474 -15.34 15.69 -20.86
C THR A 474 -15.88 17.11 -20.73
N LEU A 475 -14.99 18.08 -20.55
CA LEU A 475 -15.29 19.52 -20.62
C LEU A 475 -14.79 20.13 -21.93
N ASN A 476 -13.81 19.50 -22.57
CA ASN A 476 -13.28 19.93 -23.87
C ASN A 476 -14.36 19.97 -24.97
N THR A 477 -15.46 19.24 -24.84
CA THR A 477 -16.62 19.35 -25.75
C THR A 477 -17.28 20.72 -25.79
N ARG A 478 -17.04 21.57 -24.76
CA ARG A 478 -17.50 22.97 -24.71
C ARG A 478 -16.36 23.98 -24.85
N ALA A 479 -15.11 23.55 -24.73
CA ALA A 479 -13.97 24.45 -24.74
C ALA A 479 -13.66 24.91 -26.18
N PRO A 480 -13.22 26.16 -26.38
CA PRO A 480 -12.55 26.55 -27.63
C PRO A 480 -11.30 25.68 -27.86
N ASP A 481 -10.93 25.39 -29.11
CA ASP A 481 -9.77 24.54 -29.46
C ASP A 481 -8.42 24.98 -28.85
N THR A 482 -8.34 26.23 -28.40
CA THR A 482 -7.15 26.82 -27.75
C THR A 482 -7.06 26.53 -26.25
N VAL A 483 -8.09 25.93 -25.66
CA VAL A 483 -8.22 25.67 -24.22
C VAL A 483 -8.36 24.17 -23.98
N ASP A 484 -7.48 23.60 -23.17
CA ASP A 484 -7.58 22.22 -22.68
C ASP A 484 -8.19 22.23 -21.27
N ALA A 485 -9.52 22.33 -21.20
CA ALA A 485 -10.29 22.38 -19.96
C ALA A 485 -10.13 21.11 -19.12
N ASP A 486 -10.03 19.94 -19.76
CA ASP A 486 -9.82 18.67 -19.07
C ASP A 486 -8.48 18.67 -18.33
N ARG A 487 -7.42 19.19 -18.96
CA ARG A 487 -6.10 19.38 -18.32
C ARG A 487 -6.14 20.42 -17.21
N MET A 488 -6.94 21.48 -17.35
CA MET A 488 -7.13 22.45 -16.27
C MET A 488 -7.78 21.79 -15.04
N VAL A 489 -8.78 20.91 -15.22
CA VAL A 489 -9.34 20.13 -14.10
C VAL A 489 -8.28 19.22 -13.49
N ARG A 490 -7.52 18.48 -14.32
CA ARG A 490 -6.46 17.61 -13.82
C ARG A 490 -5.46 18.37 -12.95
N SER A 491 -4.99 19.51 -13.44
CA SER A 491 -4.08 20.40 -12.71
C SER A 491 -4.70 20.89 -11.40
N MET A 492 -5.97 21.29 -11.39
CA MET A 492 -6.67 21.69 -10.17
C MET A 492 -6.71 20.56 -9.14
N VAL A 493 -7.08 19.34 -9.56
CA VAL A 493 -7.17 18.18 -8.65
C VAL A 493 -5.79 17.79 -8.12
N GLU A 494 -4.79 17.63 -8.99
CA GLU A 494 -3.43 17.24 -8.58
C GLU A 494 -2.80 18.25 -7.61
N HIS A 495 -2.92 19.55 -7.88
CA HIS A 495 -2.44 20.59 -6.95
C HIS A 495 -3.21 20.59 -5.62
N GLY A 496 -4.51 20.32 -5.66
CA GLY A 496 -5.35 20.19 -4.47
C GLY A 496 -4.94 19.00 -3.61
N SER A 497 -4.77 17.82 -4.22
CA SER A 497 -4.31 16.60 -3.56
C SER A 497 -2.92 16.78 -2.94
N ASP A 498 -1.98 17.38 -3.68
CA ASP A 498 -0.65 17.72 -3.16
C ASP A 498 -0.72 18.64 -1.95
N SER A 499 -1.55 19.68 -2.01
CA SER A 499 -1.73 20.64 -0.92
C SER A 499 -2.29 19.95 0.33
N LEU A 500 -3.30 19.09 0.16
CA LEU A 500 -3.87 18.32 1.27
C LEU A 500 -2.86 17.35 1.88
N TYR A 501 -2.09 16.64 1.04
CA TYR A 501 -1.07 15.72 1.49
C TYR A 501 0.01 16.45 2.32
N LEU A 502 0.49 17.61 1.87
CA LEU A 502 1.45 18.44 2.63
C LEU A 502 0.91 18.86 4.00
N MET A 503 -0.36 19.27 4.05
CA MET A 503 -1.00 19.68 5.30
C MET A 503 -1.19 18.52 6.27
N GLN A 504 -1.58 17.34 5.77
CA GLN A 504 -1.79 16.14 6.59
C GLN A 504 -0.48 15.55 7.13
N THR A 505 0.56 15.54 6.30
CA THR A 505 1.86 14.95 6.64
C THR A 505 2.81 15.96 7.29
N ASN A 506 2.45 17.24 7.34
CA ASN A 506 3.31 18.33 7.81
C ASN A 506 4.71 18.29 7.14
N VAL A 507 4.73 18.04 5.84
CA VAL A 507 5.95 18.01 5.01
C VAL A 507 6.16 19.39 4.38
N PRO A 508 7.34 20.03 4.55
CA PRO A 508 7.65 21.32 3.94
C PRO A 508 7.68 21.27 2.40
N ARG A 509 7.38 22.39 1.74
CA ARG A 509 7.36 22.47 0.26
C ARG A 509 8.70 22.10 -0.39
N LEU A 510 9.82 22.51 0.22
CA LEU A 510 11.15 22.20 -0.30
C LEU A 510 11.42 20.68 -0.27
N VAL A 511 11.04 20.03 0.84
CA VAL A 511 11.13 18.57 1.01
C VAL A 511 10.23 17.84 0.02
N ALA A 512 9.00 18.33 -0.18
CA ALA A 512 8.08 17.75 -1.15
C ALA A 512 8.62 17.82 -2.58
N GLY A 513 9.26 18.93 -2.96
CA GLY A 513 9.96 19.06 -4.23
C GLY A 513 11.08 18.03 -4.38
N ALA A 514 11.90 17.85 -3.34
CA ALA A 514 12.95 16.84 -3.33
C ALA A 514 12.40 15.40 -3.43
N LYS A 515 11.31 15.08 -2.73
CA LYS A 515 10.65 13.77 -2.81
C LYS A 515 10.11 13.45 -4.21
N ARG A 516 9.46 14.42 -4.87
CA ARG A 516 9.03 14.26 -6.27
C ARG A 516 10.21 13.96 -7.17
N ARG A 517 11.31 14.71 -7.00
CA ARG A 517 12.55 14.49 -7.75
C ARG A 517 13.12 13.09 -7.52
N ALA A 518 13.15 12.62 -6.28
CA ALA A 518 13.58 11.26 -5.95
C ALA A 518 12.77 10.22 -6.73
N VAL A 519 11.45 10.39 -6.76
CA VAL A 519 10.55 9.51 -7.51
C VAL A 519 10.78 9.58 -9.02
N ASP A 520 10.97 10.78 -9.58
CA ASP A 520 11.25 10.96 -11.01
C ASP A 520 12.58 10.30 -11.42
N LEU A 521 13.56 10.30 -10.51
CA LEU A 521 14.86 9.65 -10.69
C LEU A 521 14.83 8.15 -10.35
N ARG A 522 13.73 7.63 -9.82
CA ARG A 522 13.59 6.28 -9.25
C ARG A 522 14.60 5.99 -8.12
N PHE A 523 14.93 7.02 -7.36
CA PHE A 523 15.80 6.94 -6.19
C PHE A 523 14.97 6.59 -4.95
N THR A 524 15.12 5.36 -4.43
CA THR A 524 14.32 4.82 -3.33
C THR A 524 14.96 5.01 -1.95
N SER A 525 16.24 5.35 -1.89
CA SER A 525 17.01 5.51 -0.65
C SER A 525 16.99 6.96 -0.13
N SER A 526 15.84 7.63 -0.22
CA SER A 526 15.70 8.98 0.33
C SER A 526 15.47 8.95 1.85
N CYS A 527 16.01 9.95 2.55
CA CYS A 527 15.75 10.21 3.96
C CYS A 527 14.25 10.12 4.29
N GLN A 528 13.92 9.33 5.33
CA GLN A 528 12.56 9.21 5.85
C GLN A 528 12.09 10.52 6.51
N ASP A 529 10.78 10.78 6.53
CA ASP A 529 10.24 12.04 7.10
C ASP A 529 10.54 12.18 8.59
N ASP A 530 10.56 11.07 9.29
CA ASP A 530 10.84 11.00 10.72
C ASP A 530 12.28 11.45 11.02
N VAL A 531 13.27 10.87 10.33
CA VAL A 531 14.66 11.32 10.42
C VAL A 531 14.81 12.76 9.93
N GLY A 532 14.16 13.13 8.83
CA GLY A 532 14.19 14.50 8.30
C GLY A 532 13.66 15.55 9.28
N ARG A 533 12.61 15.24 10.05
CA ARG A 533 12.11 16.11 11.14
C ARG A 533 13.13 16.24 12.26
N LEU A 534 13.81 15.15 12.65
CA LEU A 534 14.92 15.21 13.60
C LEU A 534 16.03 16.13 13.08
N LEU A 535 16.45 15.98 11.83
CA LEU A 535 17.46 16.85 11.20
C LEU A 535 17.05 18.31 11.20
N SER A 536 15.77 18.60 10.93
CA SER A 536 15.24 19.95 10.96
C SER A 536 15.31 20.59 12.35
N VAL A 537 15.00 19.82 13.39
CA VAL A 537 15.10 20.26 14.79
C VAL A 537 16.56 20.52 15.17
N LEU A 538 17.47 19.63 14.78
CA LEU A 538 18.90 19.79 15.05
C LEU A 538 19.48 21.00 14.31
N ALA A 539 19.14 21.18 13.03
CA ALA A 539 19.54 22.34 12.23
C ALA A 539 19.01 23.65 12.83
N ALA A 540 17.78 23.66 13.35
CA ALA A 540 17.23 24.82 14.06
C ALA A 540 18.02 25.17 15.33
N GLY A 541 18.63 24.18 15.99
CA GLY A 541 19.46 24.36 17.18
C GLY A 541 20.89 24.87 16.90
N VAL A 542 21.36 24.85 15.65
CA VAL A 542 22.68 25.37 15.29
C VAL A 542 22.67 26.90 15.39
N GLY A 543 23.58 27.46 16.18
CA GLY A 543 23.69 28.90 16.39
C GLY A 543 24.23 29.65 15.17
N ASP A 544 24.05 30.97 15.15
CA ASP A 544 24.60 31.81 14.09
C ASP A 544 26.14 31.70 14.06
N GLY A 545 26.71 31.65 12.86
CA GLY A 545 28.13 31.32 12.61
C GLY A 545 28.44 29.82 12.69
N GLY A 546 27.45 28.99 12.97
CA GLY A 546 27.58 27.53 13.00
C GLY A 546 27.63 26.89 11.61
N ARG A 547 27.99 25.61 11.57
CA ARG A 547 28.21 24.88 10.31
C ARG A 547 27.57 23.49 10.33
N ILE A 548 26.90 23.13 9.25
CA ILE A 548 26.23 21.84 9.06
C ILE A 548 26.87 21.11 7.87
N LEU A 549 27.19 19.83 8.04
CA LEU A 549 27.66 18.94 7.00
C LEU A 549 26.64 17.84 6.74
N GLU A 550 26.30 17.61 5.48
CA GLU A 550 25.60 16.42 5.01
C GLU A 550 26.51 15.62 4.07
N ILE A 551 26.52 14.30 4.27
CA ILE A 551 27.22 13.35 3.41
C ILE A 551 26.20 12.33 2.88
N GLY A 552 26.00 12.34 1.56
CA GLY A 552 24.94 11.57 0.90
C GLY A 552 23.70 12.43 0.67
N THR A 553 23.77 13.34 -0.31
CA THR A 553 22.64 14.23 -0.63
C THR A 553 21.48 13.48 -1.29
N GLY A 554 21.78 12.45 -2.07
CA GLY A 554 20.85 11.72 -2.92
C GLY A 554 20.06 12.66 -3.83
N ALA A 555 18.73 12.56 -3.78
CA ALA A 555 17.82 13.47 -4.50
C ALA A 555 17.55 14.81 -3.79
N GLY A 556 18.26 15.09 -2.67
CA GLY A 556 18.18 16.33 -1.90
C GLY A 556 17.11 16.35 -0.81
N VAL A 557 16.58 15.20 -0.39
CA VAL A 557 15.52 15.13 0.64
C VAL A 557 16.05 15.50 2.03
N GLY A 558 17.20 14.95 2.44
CA GLY A 558 17.88 15.31 3.69
C GLY A 558 18.26 16.80 3.71
N LEU A 559 18.93 17.26 2.66
CA LEU A 559 19.28 18.67 2.47
C LEU A 559 18.07 19.60 2.60
N ALA A 560 16.95 19.26 1.97
CA ALA A 560 15.73 20.05 2.04
C ALA A 560 15.17 20.16 3.47
N TRP A 561 15.26 19.10 4.27
CA TRP A 561 14.88 19.13 5.68
C TRP A 561 15.82 20.02 6.50
N ILE A 562 17.14 19.86 6.34
CA ILE A 562 18.16 20.70 7.00
C ILE A 562 17.90 22.18 6.71
N VAL A 563 17.77 22.54 5.43
CA VAL A 563 17.53 23.93 4.98
C VAL A 563 16.20 24.47 5.50
N THR A 564 15.15 23.63 5.54
CA THR A 564 13.88 24.03 6.15
C THR A 564 14.05 24.35 7.64
N GLY A 565 14.79 23.52 8.38
CA GLY A 565 15.08 23.71 9.80
C GLY A 565 15.81 25.02 10.14
N LEU A 566 16.53 25.60 9.18
CA LEU A 566 17.17 26.90 9.35
C LEU A 566 16.17 28.08 9.41
N HIS A 567 14.92 27.88 8.99
CA HIS A 567 13.87 28.92 9.00
C HIS A 567 14.30 30.22 8.29
N GLY A 568 15.05 30.10 7.20
CA GLY A 568 15.57 31.23 6.42
C GLY A 568 16.79 31.94 7.00
N ARG A 569 17.40 31.41 8.08
CA ARG A 569 18.68 31.91 8.60
C ARG A 569 19.81 31.59 7.62
N CYS A 570 20.46 32.64 7.11
CA CYS A 570 21.61 32.52 6.22
C CYS A 570 22.97 32.60 6.94
N ALA A 571 22.98 32.76 8.27
CA ALA A 571 24.21 32.84 9.07
C ALA A 571 24.77 31.46 9.49
N VAL A 572 24.18 30.37 9.02
CA VAL A 572 24.63 28.99 9.26
C VAL A 572 25.08 28.41 7.93
N ASP A 573 26.34 28.00 7.83
CA ASP A 573 26.87 27.43 6.60
C ASP A 573 26.43 25.96 6.48
N VAL A 574 25.87 25.58 5.34
CA VAL A 574 25.52 24.18 5.04
C VAL A 574 26.40 23.68 3.92
N VAL A 575 27.07 22.55 4.13
CA VAL A 575 27.83 21.85 3.10
C VAL A 575 27.18 20.49 2.88
N SER A 576 26.87 20.15 1.63
CA SER A 576 26.26 18.86 1.27
C SER A 576 27.09 18.21 0.17
N ILE A 577 27.43 16.93 0.33
CA ILE A 577 28.33 16.19 -0.54
C ILE A 577 27.59 15.00 -1.17
N GLU A 578 27.69 14.88 -2.49
CA GLU A 578 27.17 13.75 -3.25
C GLU A 578 28.23 13.16 -4.19
N GLY A 579 28.39 11.83 -4.16
CA GLY A 579 29.34 11.11 -5.00
C GLY A 579 28.74 10.64 -6.33
N ASP A 580 27.44 10.34 -6.37
CA ASP A 580 26.74 9.95 -7.58
C ASP A 580 26.48 11.18 -8.47
N ARG A 581 27.18 11.23 -9.60
CA ARG A 581 27.09 12.36 -10.54
C ARG A 581 25.69 12.59 -11.11
N ARG A 582 24.88 11.54 -11.27
CA ARG A 582 23.52 11.65 -11.82
C ARG A 582 22.59 12.29 -10.78
N LEU A 583 22.64 11.81 -9.54
CA LEU A 583 21.89 12.40 -8.43
C LEU A 583 22.35 13.84 -8.17
N ALA A 584 23.65 14.05 -8.15
CA ALA A 584 24.25 15.35 -7.93
C ALA A 584 23.82 16.39 -8.97
N ALA A 585 23.83 16.04 -10.26
CA ALA A 585 23.37 16.93 -11.32
C ALA A 585 21.91 17.37 -11.12
N SER A 586 21.05 16.49 -10.60
CA SER A 586 19.63 16.82 -10.36
C SER A 586 19.40 17.80 -9.21
N VAL A 587 20.38 17.93 -8.30
CA VAL A 587 20.30 18.78 -7.10
C VAL A 587 21.10 20.08 -7.26
N ALA A 588 22.20 20.03 -8.03
CA ALA A 588 23.12 21.15 -8.22
C ALA A 588 22.48 22.36 -8.91
N GLU A 589 21.51 22.13 -9.81
CA GLU A 589 20.85 23.19 -10.59
C GLU A 589 19.71 23.90 -9.85
N LEU A 590 19.47 23.53 -8.59
CA LEU A 590 18.38 24.11 -7.80
C LEU A 590 18.80 25.44 -7.16
N ASP A 591 17.80 26.30 -6.99
CA ASP A 591 17.95 27.58 -6.30
C ASP A 591 18.00 27.36 -4.78
N TRP A 592 19.18 26.99 -4.28
CA TRP A 592 19.46 26.88 -2.86
C TRP A 592 19.82 28.25 -2.25
N PRO A 593 19.53 28.48 -0.96
CA PRO A 593 20.01 29.68 -0.27
C PRO A 593 21.53 29.84 -0.38
N ALA A 594 22.02 31.08 -0.43
CA ALA A 594 23.44 31.38 -0.66
C ALA A 594 24.41 30.77 0.36
N ASN A 595 23.92 30.42 1.56
CA ASN A 595 24.68 29.74 2.62
C ASN A 595 24.75 28.21 2.46
N VAL A 596 24.15 27.65 1.41
CA VAL A 596 24.21 26.23 1.07
C VAL A 596 25.23 26.02 -0.04
N ARG A 597 26.27 25.23 0.26
CA ARG A 597 27.29 24.82 -0.70
C ARG A 597 27.15 23.34 -0.99
N PHE A 598 26.93 23.03 -2.26
CA PHE A 598 26.82 21.66 -2.76
C PHE A 598 28.12 21.25 -3.45
N GLU A 599 28.65 20.08 -3.12
CA GLU A 599 29.92 19.56 -3.66
C GLU A 599 29.72 18.17 -4.27
N ILE A 600 30.16 18.01 -5.52
CA ILE A 600 30.14 16.70 -6.20
C ILE A 600 31.50 16.05 -6.00
N ALA A 601 31.63 15.20 -5.00
CA ALA A 601 32.91 14.65 -4.58
C ALA A 601 32.76 13.28 -3.90
N ASP A 602 33.87 12.53 -3.90
CA ASP A 602 34.01 11.38 -3.01
C ASP A 602 34.06 11.87 -1.55
N ALA A 603 33.15 11.35 -0.72
CA ALA A 603 33.02 11.79 0.66
C ALA A 603 34.27 11.48 1.50
N CYS A 604 34.89 10.31 1.32
CA CYS A 604 36.06 9.88 2.09
C CYS A 604 37.26 10.79 1.79
N GLU A 605 37.49 11.15 0.53
CA GLU A 605 38.54 12.10 0.16
C GLU A 605 38.24 13.52 0.67
N TRP A 606 36.98 13.96 0.53
CA TRP A 606 36.60 15.33 0.82
C TRP A 606 36.56 15.64 2.33
N MET A 607 36.15 14.67 3.16
CA MET A 607 36.11 14.81 4.62
C MET A 607 37.46 15.22 5.21
N THR A 608 38.58 14.77 4.62
CA THR A 608 39.93 15.14 5.09
C THR A 608 40.23 16.65 5.06
N LYS A 609 39.43 17.42 4.30
CA LYS A 609 39.55 18.87 4.15
C LYS A 609 38.56 19.66 5.03
N LEU A 610 37.70 18.94 5.74
CA LEU A 610 36.57 19.47 6.49
C LEU A 610 36.82 19.36 8.00
N HIS A 611 36.45 20.40 8.74
CA HIS A 611 36.61 20.49 10.20
C HIS A 611 35.61 21.49 10.77
N ASP A 612 35.44 21.47 12.09
CA ASP A 612 34.64 22.41 12.87
C ASP A 612 33.16 22.49 12.50
N PHE A 613 32.51 21.34 12.28
CA PHE A 613 31.06 21.26 12.08
C PHE A 613 30.29 21.06 13.40
N ASP A 614 29.15 21.73 13.49
CA ASP A 614 28.24 21.73 14.64
C ASP A 614 27.24 20.58 14.56
N LEU A 615 26.88 20.21 13.33
CA LEU A 615 26.03 19.09 13.00
C LEU A 615 26.61 18.38 11.77
N VAL A 616 26.78 17.07 11.85
CA VAL A 616 27.17 16.21 10.73
C VAL A 616 26.10 15.13 10.56
N PHE A 617 25.53 15.04 9.37
CA PHE A 617 24.59 13.99 8.96
C PHE A 617 25.26 13.08 7.93
N VAL A 618 25.20 11.77 8.17
CA VAL A 618 25.80 10.74 7.32
C VAL A 618 24.74 9.74 6.87
N ASP A 619 24.49 9.74 5.57
CA ASP A 619 23.65 8.76 4.89
C ASP A 619 24.30 8.29 3.57
N ALA A 620 25.55 7.83 3.67
CA ALA A 620 26.30 7.34 2.52
C ALA A 620 27.06 6.06 2.86
N ALA A 621 26.88 5.01 2.04
CA ALA A 621 27.55 3.72 2.21
C ALA A 621 29.08 3.82 2.37
N PRO A 622 29.82 4.59 1.55
CA PRO A 622 31.30 4.63 1.65
C PRO A 622 31.82 5.07 3.03
N VAL A 623 31.06 5.88 3.76
CA VAL A 623 31.43 6.33 5.11
C VAL A 623 30.98 5.33 6.18
N LYS A 624 29.82 4.68 5.99
CA LYS A 624 29.31 3.67 6.93
C LYS A 624 30.20 2.42 7.01
N TYR A 625 30.88 2.08 5.91
CA TYR A 625 31.74 0.89 5.83
C TYR A 625 33.25 1.22 5.97
N GLY A 626 33.60 2.48 6.28
CA GLY A 626 34.98 2.97 6.39
C GLY A 626 35.47 3.20 7.82
N ASP A 627 36.67 3.77 7.94
CA ASP A 627 37.21 4.28 9.22
C ASP A 627 36.40 5.51 9.67
N ILE A 628 35.93 5.50 10.93
CA ILE A 628 35.13 6.60 11.48
C ILE A 628 35.99 7.79 11.93
N GLU A 629 37.29 7.63 12.12
CA GLU A 629 38.15 8.69 12.67
C GLU A 629 38.18 9.97 11.81
N PRO A 630 38.30 9.90 10.46
CA PRO A 630 38.16 11.07 9.60
C PRO A 630 36.80 11.76 9.75
N LEU A 631 35.72 10.99 9.93
CA LEU A 631 34.39 11.55 10.17
C LEU A 631 34.34 12.29 11.50
N LEU A 632 34.89 11.70 12.57
CA LEU A 632 34.94 12.33 13.89
C LEU A 632 35.81 13.59 13.89
N ALA A 633 36.86 13.63 13.07
CA ALA A 633 37.71 14.82 12.92
C ALA A 633 36.96 16.03 12.33
N THR A 634 35.90 15.80 11.53
CA THR A 634 35.08 16.89 10.97
C THR A 634 34.28 17.63 12.04
N LEU A 635 33.94 16.98 13.16
CA LEU A 635 33.14 17.54 14.24
C LEU A 635 33.97 18.42 15.18
N ARG A 636 33.41 19.58 15.54
CA ARG A 636 33.93 20.33 16.69
C ARG A 636 33.59 19.61 18.00
N PRO A 637 34.35 19.83 19.09
CA PRO A 637 33.89 19.46 20.43
C PRO A 637 32.51 20.05 20.75
N GLY A 638 31.57 19.20 21.19
CA GLY A 638 30.17 19.54 21.40
C GLY A 638 29.29 19.46 20.15
N GLY A 639 29.87 19.19 18.97
CA GLY A 639 29.12 18.96 17.74
C GLY A 639 28.37 17.63 17.76
N ILE A 640 27.27 17.58 17.02
CA ILE A 640 26.35 16.43 16.94
C ILE A 640 26.60 15.66 15.64
N LEU A 641 26.71 14.34 15.76
CA LEU A 641 26.75 13.38 14.65
C LEU A 641 25.41 12.65 14.58
N VAL A 642 24.88 12.49 13.38
CA VAL A 642 23.72 11.64 13.09
C VAL A 642 24.09 10.69 11.95
N VAL A 643 24.02 9.38 12.20
CA VAL A 643 24.26 8.33 11.20
C VAL A 643 22.97 7.54 11.00
N ASP A 644 22.47 7.52 9.77
CA ASP A 644 21.16 6.95 9.41
C ASP A 644 21.29 5.59 8.69
N ASP A 645 20.14 4.93 8.48
CA ASP A 645 19.97 3.66 7.76
C ASP A 645 20.89 2.55 8.28
N LEU A 646 20.79 2.34 9.60
CA LEU A 646 21.50 1.29 10.33
C LEU A 646 20.60 0.09 10.66
N CYS A 647 19.38 0.07 10.15
CA CYS A 647 18.47 -1.06 10.24
C CYS A 647 18.86 -2.11 9.19
N THR A 648 18.75 -3.39 9.55
CA THR A 648 19.03 -4.49 8.64
C THR A 648 17.72 -5.06 8.08
N PRO A 649 17.44 -4.91 6.77
CA PRO A 649 16.25 -5.48 6.15
C PRO A 649 16.18 -7.01 6.32
N PRO A 650 14.96 -7.58 6.39
CA PRO A 650 14.79 -9.03 6.33
C PRO A 650 15.41 -9.59 5.03
N GLY A 651 16.29 -10.58 5.15
CA GLY A 651 16.95 -11.22 4.01
C GLY A 651 18.29 -10.60 3.60
N SER A 652 18.80 -9.58 4.31
CA SER A 652 20.20 -9.15 4.17
C SER A 652 21.17 -10.31 4.41
N ASP A 653 22.30 -10.31 3.70
CA ASP A 653 23.37 -11.27 3.94
C ASP A 653 24.05 -11.03 5.30
N SER A 654 24.81 -12.02 5.77
CA SER A 654 25.44 -11.96 7.09
C SER A 654 26.51 -10.87 7.19
N VAL A 655 27.10 -10.45 6.07
CA VAL A 655 28.19 -9.48 6.04
C VAL A 655 27.65 -8.07 6.25
N ASP A 656 26.58 -7.67 5.56
CA ASP A 656 25.93 -6.36 5.76
C ASP A 656 25.40 -6.22 7.19
N VAL A 657 24.81 -7.30 7.74
CA VAL A 657 24.38 -7.35 9.14
C VAL A 657 25.55 -7.09 10.09
N GLU A 658 26.69 -7.77 9.87
CA GLU A 658 27.87 -7.67 10.71
C GLU A 658 28.51 -6.28 10.64
N GLU A 659 28.66 -5.71 9.45
CA GLU A 659 29.25 -4.38 9.25
C GLU A 659 28.42 -3.27 9.90
N ARG A 660 27.09 -3.30 9.74
CA ARG A 660 26.19 -2.33 10.39
C ARG A 660 26.21 -2.45 11.90
N ASN A 661 26.25 -3.68 12.44
CA ASN A 661 26.37 -3.91 13.87
C ASN A 661 27.73 -3.47 14.43
N ARG A 662 28.80 -3.66 13.66
CA ARG A 662 30.14 -3.18 14.00
C ARG A 662 30.16 -1.66 14.11
N LEU A 663 29.68 -0.94 13.08
CA LEU A 663 29.63 0.53 13.09
C LEU A 663 28.83 1.07 14.29
N ARG A 664 27.65 0.47 14.54
CA ARG A 664 26.82 0.85 15.69
C ARG A 664 27.58 0.68 17.01
N THR A 665 28.25 -0.45 17.18
CA THR A 665 29.04 -0.74 18.38
C THR A 665 30.19 0.26 18.52
N GLU A 666 30.91 0.52 17.43
CA GLU A 666 32.04 1.45 17.40
C GLU A 666 31.61 2.86 17.81
N LEU A 667 30.54 3.39 17.21
CA LEU A 667 30.00 4.71 17.57
C LEU A 667 29.48 4.77 19.01
N MET A 668 28.85 3.71 19.50
CA MET A 668 28.27 3.65 20.85
C MET A 668 29.31 3.64 21.96
N TYR A 669 30.47 3.02 21.71
CA TYR A 669 31.52 2.84 22.70
C TYR A 669 32.78 3.68 22.43
N HIS A 670 32.77 4.54 21.40
CA HIS A 670 33.91 5.38 21.08
C HIS A 670 34.22 6.36 22.22
N PRO A 671 35.48 6.45 22.70
CA PRO A 671 35.83 7.26 23.89
C PRO A 671 35.62 8.76 23.70
N ALA A 672 35.63 9.25 22.46
CA ALA A 672 35.38 10.66 22.15
C ALA A 672 33.89 11.00 21.99
N LEU A 673 32.97 10.03 22.10
CA LEU A 673 31.54 10.21 21.83
C LEU A 673 30.68 9.93 23.07
N GLN A 674 29.63 10.74 23.22
CA GLN A 674 28.47 10.38 24.02
C GLN A 674 27.35 10.05 23.03
N ALA A 675 26.97 8.78 22.94
CA ALA A 675 26.09 8.27 21.89
C ALA A 675 24.81 7.62 22.41
N VAL A 676 23.79 7.57 21.54
CA VAL A 676 22.57 6.80 21.70
C VAL A 676 22.23 6.10 20.38
N ASP A 677 21.80 4.85 20.49
CA ASP A 677 21.29 4.04 19.38
C ASP A 677 19.75 4.03 19.42
N LEU A 678 19.13 4.66 18.44
CA LEU A 678 17.69 4.85 18.36
C LEU A 678 17.11 3.78 17.42
N ASP A 679 16.46 2.78 18.00
CA ASP A 679 15.70 1.76 17.27
C ASP A 679 14.33 2.31 16.81
N TRP A 680 14.39 3.28 15.91
CA TRP A 680 13.25 4.02 15.39
C TRP A 680 13.49 4.42 13.94
N SER A 681 12.43 4.40 13.12
CA SER A 681 12.49 4.66 11.68
C SER A 681 13.48 3.70 10.99
N THR A 682 14.50 4.22 10.31
CA THR A 682 15.60 3.52 9.63
C THR A 682 16.72 3.05 10.59
N ARG A 683 16.51 3.18 11.90
CA ARG A 683 17.50 3.04 12.98
C ARG A 683 18.66 4.02 12.83
N VAL A 684 18.81 4.89 13.83
CA VAL A 684 19.74 6.04 13.78
C VAL A 684 20.66 6.01 14.99
N VAL A 685 21.96 6.19 14.79
CA VAL A 685 22.89 6.51 15.88
C VAL A 685 23.10 8.02 15.92
N MET A 686 22.83 8.61 17.09
CA MET A 686 23.09 10.02 17.34
C MET A 686 24.16 10.14 18.42
N ALA A 687 25.18 10.95 18.18
CA ALA A 687 26.29 11.13 19.11
C ALA A 687 26.69 12.60 19.25
N THR A 688 27.26 12.97 20.40
CA THR A 688 27.90 14.26 20.60
C THR A 688 29.39 14.05 20.86
N LYS A 689 30.26 14.81 20.18
CA LYS A 689 31.69 14.76 20.42
C LYS A 689 32.03 15.40 21.77
N ILE A 690 32.62 14.63 22.68
CA ILE A 690 32.93 15.09 24.04
C ILE A 690 34.13 16.05 23.99
N HIS A 691 34.14 17.07 24.84
CA HIS A 691 35.32 17.93 25.00
C HIS A 691 36.52 17.12 25.53
N PRO A 692 37.73 17.31 24.97
CA PRO A 692 38.92 16.53 25.35
C PRO A 692 39.21 16.54 26.87
N GLY A 693 38.94 17.67 27.55
CA GLY A 693 39.13 17.81 29.00
C GLY A 693 38.11 17.07 29.88
N LYS A 694 37.00 16.57 29.31
CA LYS A 694 36.02 15.72 30.01
C LYS A 694 36.25 14.23 29.77
N ALA A 695 36.89 13.84 28.66
CA ALA A 695 37.19 12.44 28.34
C ALA A 695 38.13 11.80 29.39
N ALA A 696 39.15 12.54 29.84
CA ALA A 696 40.09 12.11 30.88
C ALA A 696 39.42 11.84 32.25
N ALA A 697 38.25 12.43 32.53
CA ALA A 697 37.51 12.20 33.77
C ALA A 697 36.58 10.96 33.69
N ILE A 698 36.33 10.43 32.48
CA ILE A 698 35.47 9.26 32.24
C ILE A 698 36.31 7.97 32.14
N GLU A 699 37.56 8.05 31.66
CA GLU A 699 38.48 6.90 31.66
C GLU A 699 38.69 6.29 33.06
N GLU A 700 38.62 7.10 34.13
CA GLU A 700 38.68 6.60 35.51
C GLU A 700 37.44 5.78 35.95
N ARG A 701 36.33 5.82 35.19
CA ARG A 701 35.09 5.07 35.46
C ARG A 701 34.86 3.87 34.52
N ALA A 702 35.55 3.77 33.38
CA ALA A 702 35.30 2.74 32.36
C ALA A 702 36.11 1.43 32.55
N ALA A 703 36.93 1.33 33.59
CA ALA A 703 37.79 0.18 33.88
C ALA A 703 37.10 -1.22 33.95
N PRO A 704 35.77 -1.40 34.16
CA PRO A 704 35.16 -2.74 34.13
C PRO A 704 34.74 -3.23 32.73
N ALA A 705 34.66 -2.38 31.70
CA ALA A 705 34.04 -2.75 30.41
C ALA A 705 34.95 -3.57 29.47
N LYS A 706 36.27 -3.59 29.71
CA LYS A 706 37.24 -4.28 28.84
C LYS A 706 37.23 -5.81 28.97
N VAL A 707 36.44 -6.37 29.89
CA VAL A 707 36.39 -7.83 30.17
C VAL A 707 35.25 -8.55 29.43
N LEU A 708 34.27 -7.82 28.86
CA LEU A 708 33.13 -8.43 28.17
C LEU A 708 33.27 -8.53 26.64
N ALA A 709 34.22 -7.80 26.03
CA ALA A 709 34.45 -7.86 24.59
C ALA A 709 35.20 -9.12 24.13
N ASP A 710 36.02 -9.74 24.99
CA ASP A 710 36.80 -10.94 24.67
C ASP A 710 36.01 -12.26 24.89
N ALA A 711 34.74 -12.19 25.30
CA ALA A 711 33.91 -13.36 25.59
C ALA A 711 32.88 -13.71 24.48
N ALA A 712 32.90 -13.00 23.35
CA ALA A 712 31.95 -13.17 22.25
C ALA A 712 32.64 -13.36 20.87
N LEU A 713 33.71 -14.18 20.85
CA LEU A 713 34.34 -14.72 19.64
C LEU A 713 34.13 -16.24 19.56
#